data_AF-A0A1B1TFV4-F1
#
_entry.id   AF-A0A1B1TFV4-F1
#
_cell.length_a   1.000
_cell.length_b   1.000
_cell.length_c   1.000
_cell.angle_alpha   90.00
_cell.angle_beta   90.00
_cell.angle_gamma   90.00
#
_symmetry.space_group_name_H-M   'P 1'
#
loop_
_entity.id
_entity.type
_entity.pdbx_description
1 polymer ?
#
loop_
_entity_poly.entity_id
_entity_poly.type
_entity_poly.pdbx_seq_one_letter_code
_entity_poly.pdbx_strand_id
1 'polypeptide(L)'
;MFRKLLETLPFVHHQPPISIPLRKVILLAIQRPVNIKQMEKLISQKLGKNEKETIDGLDNGIAYLRKERFFKKDSSNLFVAGLRAICSHNLELGIEFGEKYIHEIPDMRAIRSMVTYYGRAQKFDETLQLLNHVKNKNYVSEVREKTLTLLHPEIKAEDGDETGPDWTFTVSSPIKLTKKPQFFKHRFQSSNLENVEGLTPEFELYGEIKIAKFGKPSDALVRFEFFNEQNNLINPARIQGLTFSNSVGWYSYLRQNNETGEFLISFELPDDCTYLHVGFQTWHAKSSVKLLPGFEVRPSSINQFQMDFNRFMSDVEHSKAEELVFMFSGTTYVQDVRANRPIRLTRDLMNRGIPVIFNYHRWRRTDEHPEYAGDLLFQIPIDVTKQFMAKLATLKTNKKKIFIVSYPHPIIPKILNRFKVNGWMNLYDARDDWEEFEKVGQAKWYSSSVEKYIVTNCDHVTAVSWPLAKKLDAYEPLDNVHVVPNALSPNFLSEGYKWKGSKQTKIGYFGHLTASWFDWDSLIEIAKQRPDYLFEIIGHSAPDDLDLPDNIDLMGPKTHPEINKIAAEWRVAIIPFKTGLLADAVDPIKIYEYMALDLPTVSFRMPQIDKYPYTITVENDEEFCFALDEYVRYRPKRGVLKKWLAKNKWSDRVDNMLTLASQQRPDGIINLGVEK
;
A
#
# COMPACT_ATOMS: atom_id res chain seq x y z
N MET A 1 4.20 -42.87 -21.12
CA MET A 1 5.55 -42.25 -21.03
C MET A 1 5.53 -40.77 -21.38
N PHE A 2 4.83 -40.34 -22.45
CA PHE A 2 4.66 -38.92 -22.83
C PHE A 2 3.99 -38.01 -21.78
N ARG A 3 3.09 -38.56 -20.93
CA ARG A 3 2.35 -37.81 -19.90
C ARG A 3 3.23 -37.38 -18.71
N LYS A 4 4.22 -38.20 -18.34
CA LYS A 4 5.18 -37.92 -17.25
C LYS A 4 6.32 -36.97 -17.66
N LEU A 5 6.58 -36.83 -18.97
CA LEU A 5 7.60 -35.92 -19.50
C LEU A 5 7.13 -34.46 -19.51
N LEU A 6 5.80 -34.24 -19.49
CA LEU A 6 5.21 -32.89 -19.39
C LEU A 6 5.18 -32.34 -17.97
N GLU A 7 5.28 -33.21 -16.95
CA GLU A 7 5.23 -32.84 -15.53
C GLU A 7 6.57 -32.31 -14.99
N THR A 8 7.67 -32.41 -15.75
CA THR A 8 9.02 -32.03 -15.32
C THR A 8 9.55 -30.73 -15.94
N LEU A 9 8.74 -30.04 -16.76
CA LEU A 9 9.10 -28.73 -17.34
C LEU A 9 8.46 -27.59 -16.53
N PRO A 10 9.24 -26.61 -16.05
CA PRO A 10 8.67 -25.46 -15.35
C PRO A 10 7.91 -24.58 -16.37
N PHE A 11 6.66 -24.23 -16.04
CA PHE A 11 5.79 -23.24 -16.71
C PHE A 11 4.84 -23.66 -17.86
N VAL A 12 4.29 -24.89 -17.91
CA VAL A 12 3.12 -25.16 -18.80
C VAL A 12 2.03 -25.99 -18.13
N HIS A 13 1.18 -25.40 -17.30
CA HIS A 13 -0.16 -25.95 -17.08
C HIS A 13 -1.19 -24.86 -16.82
N HIS A 14 -1.93 -24.51 -17.88
CA HIS A 14 -3.39 -24.32 -17.93
C HIS A 14 -3.75 -24.02 -19.39
N GLN A 15 -3.83 -25.08 -20.23
CA GLN A 15 -4.44 -24.93 -21.55
C GLN A 15 -5.96 -24.80 -21.37
N PRO A 16 -6.64 -23.90 -22.09
CA PRO A 16 -8.09 -23.81 -22.07
C PRO A 16 -8.73 -25.16 -22.43
N PRO A 17 -9.84 -25.54 -21.74
CA PRO A 17 -10.58 -26.77 -22.03
C PRO A 17 -10.87 -26.91 -23.53
N ILE A 18 -10.85 -28.13 -24.07
CA ILE A 18 -11.10 -28.35 -25.50
C ILE A 18 -12.49 -27.83 -25.91
N SER A 19 -13.44 -27.93 -24.98
CA SER A 19 -14.83 -27.48 -25.13
C SER A 19 -15.05 -25.98 -24.95
N ILE A 20 -14.06 -25.19 -24.50
CA ILE A 20 -14.31 -23.76 -24.28
C ILE A 20 -14.53 -23.05 -25.63
N PRO A 21 -15.60 -22.25 -25.78
CA PRO A 21 -15.77 -21.43 -26.98
C PRO A 21 -14.57 -20.51 -27.18
N LEU A 22 -14.29 -20.17 -28.44
CA LEU A 22 -13.12 -19.34 -28.81
C LEU A 22 -11.76 -19.82 -28.29
N ARG A 23 -11.59 -21.10 -27.95
CA ARG A 23 -10.33 -21.71 -27.47
C ARG A 23 -9.08 -21.22 -28.21
N LYS A 24 -9.12 -21.14 -29.54
CA LYS A 24 -7.99 -20.69 -30.37
C LYS A 24 -7.60 -19.23 -30.10
N VAL A 25 -8.57 -18.36 -29.86
CA VAL A 25 -8.36 -16.95 -29.50
C VAL A 25 -7.82 -16.85 -28.08
N ILE A 26 -8.36 -17.64 -27.15
CA ILE A 26 -7.88 -17.70 -25.75
C ILE A 26 -6.42 -18.18 -25.71
N LEU A 27 -6.05 -19.17 -26.51
CA LEU A 27 -4.66 -19.61 -26.66
C LEU A 27 -3.74 -18.50 -27.19
N LEU A 28 -4.19 -17.70 -28.15
CA LEU A 28 -3.42 -16.57 -28.68
C LEU A 28 -3.24 -15.45 -27.65
N ALA A 29 -4.23 -15.23 -26.77
CA ALA A 29 -4.13 -14.25 -25.68
C ALA A 29 -3.03 -14.63 -24.66
N ILE A 30 -2.78 -15.93 -24.52
CA ILE A 30 -1.78 -16.54 -23.65
C ILE A 30 -0.39 -16.60 -24.31
N GLN A 31 -0.33 -16.74 -25.64
CA GLN A 31 0.93 -16.90 -26.35
C GLN A 31 1.85 -15.67 -26.21
N ARG A 32 3.15 -15.91 -26.31
CA ARG A 32 4.19 -14.86 -26.30
C ARG A 32 5.08 -15.04 -27.53
N PRO A 33 5.23 -14.03 -28.41
CA PRO A 33 4.59 -12.70 -28.34
C PRO A 33 3.08 -12.75 -28.63
N VAL A 34 2.32 -11.81 -28.04
CA VAL A 34 0.86 -11.70 -28.22
C VAL A 34 0.57 -11.01 -29.54
N ASN A 35 -0.30 -11.59 -30.38
CA ASN A 35 -0.74 -10.98 -31.64
C ASN A 35 -2.22 -10.55 -31.58
N ILE A 36 -2.47 -9.31 -31.14
CA ILE A 36 -3.83 -8.75 -31.02
C ILE A 36 -4.55 -8.69 -32.36
N LYS A 37 -3.87 -8.28 -33.44
CA LYS A 37 -4.50 -8.21 -34.78
C LYS A 37 -5.00 -9.56 -35.27
N GLN A 38 -4.25 -10.63 -34.96
CA GLN A 38 -4.67 -11.99 -35.31
C GLN A 38 -5.89 -12.43 -34.49
N MET A 39 -5.95 -12.08 -33.21
CA MET A 39 -7.13 -12.33 -32.38
C MET A 39 -8.34 -11.56 -32.90
N GLU A 40 -8.20 -10.26 -33.17
CA GLU A 40 -9.24 -9.41 -33.76
C GLU A 40 -9.80 -10.06 -35.05
N LYS A 41 -8.92 -10.47 -35.98
CA LYS A 41 -9.33 -11.13 -37.23
C LYS A 41 -10.14 -12.42 -36.99
N LEU A 42 -9.71 -13.26 -36.05
CA LEU A 42 -10.42 -14.51 -35.74
C LEU A 42 -11.76 -14.25 -35.06
N ILE A 43 -11.84 -13.24 -34.19
CA ILE A 43 -13.09 -12.84 -33.54
C ILE A 43 -14.05 -12.28 -34.59
N SER A 44 -13.61 -11.37 -35.48
CA SER A 44 -14.45 -10.83 -36.55
C SER A 44 -14.97 -11.91 -37.51
N GLN A 45 -14.14 -12.91 -37.85
CA GLN A 45 -14.59 -14.06 -38.64
C GLN A 45 -15.67 -14.89 -37.95
N LYS A 46 -15.65 -14.97 -36.61
CA LYS A 46 -16.63 -15.70 -35.82
C LYS A 46 -17.91 -14.88 -35.60
N LEU A 47 -17.79 -13.58 -35.36
CA LEU A 47 -18.92 -12.65 -35.25
C LEU A 47 -19.82 -12.74 -36.50
N GLY A 48 -19.22 -12.73 -37.70
CA GLY A 48 -19.95 -12.88 -38.95
C GLY A 48 -20.64 -14.24 -39.18
N LYS A 49 -20.40 -15.24 -38.31
CA LYS A 49 -21.08 -16.55 -38.36
C LYS A 49 -22.16 -16.68 -37.29
N ASN A 50 -21.83 -16.29 -36.06
CA ASN A 50 -22.73 -16.34 -34.92
C ASN A 50 -22.28 -15.31 -33.88
N GLU A 51 -22.93 -14.13 -33.89
CA GLU A 51 -22.60 -13.00 -33.03
C GLU A 51 -22.74 -13.36 -31.55
N LYS A 52 -23.90 -13.90 -31.15
CA LYS A 52 -24.21 -14.27 -29.77
C LYS A 52 -23.22 -15.29 -29.20
N GLU A 53 -22.99 -16.40 -29.91
CA GLU A 53 -22.04 -17.44 -29.46
C GLU A 53 -20.60 -16.90 -29.34
N THR A 54 -20.23 -15.93 -30.17
CA THR A 54 -18.90 -15.33 -30.14
C THR A 54 -18.75 -14.42 -28.92
N ILE A 55 -19.74 -13.59 -28.61
CA ILE A 55 -19.73 -12.73 -27.41
C ILE A 55 -19.77 -13.59 -26.15
N ASP A 56 -20.67 -14.58 -26.07
CA ASP A 56 -20.72 -15.54 -24.96
C ASP A 56 -19.37 -16.28 -24.80
N GLY A 57 -18.69 -16.57 -25.92
CA GLY A 57 -17.38 -17.18 -25.89
C GLY A 57 -16.26 -16.26 -25.40
N LEU A 58 -16.35 -14.96 -25.66
CA LEU A 58 -15.43 -13.97 -25.10
C LEU A 58 -15.64 -13.83 -23.60
N ASP A 59 -16.90 -13.75 -23.15
CA ASP A 59 -17.26 -13.69 -21.74
C ASP A 59 -16.70 -14.89 -20.96
N ASN A 60 -16.97 -16.09 -21.47
CA ASN A 60 -16.46 -17.34 -20.89
C ASN A 60 -14.93 -17.40 -20.90
N GLY A 61 -14.30 -16.91 -21.97
CA GLY A 61 -12.85 -16.86 -22.08
C GLY A 61 -12.21 -15.89 -21.10
N ILE A 62 -12.80 -14.71 -20.90
CA ILE A 62 -12.36 -13.71 -19.92
C ILE A 62 -12.51 -14.29 -18.50
N ALA A 63 -13.66 -14.87 -18.17
CA ALA A 63 -13.90 -15.48 -16.86
C ALA A 63 -12.92 -16.63 -16.57
N TYR A 64 -12.68 -17.50 -17.56
CA TYR A 64 -11.68 -18.56 -17.47
C TYR A 64 -10.27 -18.02 -17.20
N LEU A 65 -9.82 -17.03 -17.98
CA LEU A 65 -8.48 -16.47 -17.84
C LEU A 65 -8.29 -15.79 -16.49
N ARG A 66 -9.32 -15.15 -15.93
CA ARG A 66 -9.26 -14.52 -14.61
C ARG A 66 -9.25 -15.53 -13.47
N LYS A 67 -10.03 -16.61 -13.58
CA LYS A 67 -10.09 -17.67 -12.57
C LYS A 67 -8.84 -18.54 -12.53
N GLU A 68 -8.32 -18.92 -13.69
CA GLU A 68 -7.31 -19.97 -13.79
C GLU A 68 -5.88 -19.42 -13.92
N ARG A 69 -5.68 -18.10 -14.08
CA ARG A 69 -4.35 -17.53 -14.33
C ARG A 69 -4.03 -16.30 -13.51
N PHE A 70 -2.84 -16.33 -12.91
CA PHE A 70 -2.25 -15.30 -12.06
C PHE A 70 -1.92 -13.97 -12.77
N PHE A 71 -1.82 -13.92 -14.11
CA PHE A 71 -1.38 -12.72 -14.85
C PHE A 71 -2.53 -12.00 -15.58
N LYS A 72 -2.89 -10.79 -15.11
CA LYS A 72 -3.90 -9.89 -15.73
C LYS A 72 -3.77 -9.65 -17.23
N LYS A 73 -2.56 -9.79 -17.78
CA LYS A 73 -2.29 -9.45 -19.18
C LYS A 73 -3.05 -10.35 -20.16
N ASP A 74 -3.33 -11.61 -19.82
CA ASP A 74 -3.98 -12.54 -20.75
C ASP A 74 -5.46 -12.21 -20.97
N SER A 75 -6.22 -11.99 -19.88
CA SER A 75 -7.62 -11.54 -19.99
C SER A 75 -7.71 -10.15 -20.63
N SER A 76 -6.79 -9.25 -20.31
CA SER A 76 -6.71 -7.92 -20.94
C SER A 76 -6.48 -8.00 -22.45
N ASN A 77 -5.64 -8.93 -22.91
CA ASN A 77 -5.39 -9.14 -24.35
C ASN A 77 -6.65 -9.63 -25.07
N LEU A 78 -7.40 -10.56 -24.45
CA LEU A 78 -8.65 -11.07 -25.00
C LEU A 78 -9.72 -9.98 -25.03
N PHE A 79 -9.85 -9.21 -23.95
CA PHE A 79 -10.77 -8.07 -23.85
C PHE A 79 -10.50 -7.01 -24.91
N VAL A 80 -9.25 -6.54 -25.05
CA VAL A 80 -8.87 -5.52 -26.05
C VAL A 80 -9.19 -6.00 -27.47
N ALA A 81 -8.88 -7.26 -27.79
CA ALA A 81 -9.16 -7.83 -29.10
C ALA A 81 -10.67 -7.99 -29.36
N GLY A 82 -11.42 -8.44 -28.35
CA GLY A 82 -12.88 -8.55 -28.38
C GLY A 82 -13.55 -7.21 -28.61
N LEU A 83 -13.24 -6.21 -27.78
CA LEU A 83 -13.77 -4.86 -27.88
C LEU A 83 -13.61 -4.28 -29.29
N ARG A 84 -12.39 -4.32 -29.83
CA ARG A 84 -12.10 -3.76 -31.16
C ARG A 84 -12.78 -4.52 -32.28
N ALA A 85 -12.83 -5.84 -32.20
CA ALA A 85 -13.48 -6.68 -33.19
C ALA A 85 -14.99 -6.48 -33.20
N ILE A 86 -15.63 -6.38 -32.02
CA ILE A 86 -17.07 -6.14 -31.88
C ILE A 86 -17.39 -4.71 -32.33
N CYS A 87 -16.70 -3.67 -31.86
CA CYS A 87 -16.97 -2.29 -32.30
C CYS A 87 -16.79 -2.08 -33.82
N SER A 88 -15.92 -2.87 -34.45
CA SER A 88 -15.76 -2.85 -35.91
C SER A 88 -16.90 -3.57 -36.65
N HIS A 89 -17.59 -4.50 -35.98
CA HIS A 89 -18.74 -5.23 -36.50
C HIS A 89 -20.06 -4.49 -36.22
N ASN A 90 -20.26 -4.08 -34.97
CA ASN A 90 -21.39 -3.34 -34.46
C ASN A 90 -20.91 -2.41 -33.34
N LEU A 91 -21.02 -1.09 -33.55
CA LEU A 91 -20.52 -0.08 -32.62
C LEU A 91 -21.24 -0.13 -31.27
N GLU A 92 -22.56 -0.31 -31.27
CA GLU A 92 -23.39 -0.28 -30.07
C GLU A 92 -23.11 -1.50 -29.18
N LEU A 93 -23.15 -2.71 -29.75
CA LEU A 93 -22.78 -3.94 -29.03
C LEU A 93 -21.33 -3.92 -28.54
N GLY A 94 -20.42 -3.30 -29.29
CA GLY A 94 -19.04 -3.17 -28.89
C GLY A 94 -18.85 -2.21 -27.72
N ILE A 95 -19.64 -1.12 -27.69
CA ILE A 95 -19.69 -0.19 -26.55
C ILE A 95 -20.26 -0.91 -25.33
N GLU A 96 -21.36 -1.65 -25.46
CA GLU A 96 -21.96 -2.43 -24.37
C GLU A 96 -20.98 -3.47 -23.80
N PHE A 97 -20.30 -4.23 -24.67
CA PHE A 97 -19.25 -5.17 -24.26
C PHE A 97 -18.06 -4.47 -23.60
N GLY A 98 -17.69 -3.28 -24.09
CA GLY A 98 -16.68 -2.42 -23.50
C GLY A 98 -17.05 -2.00 -22.09
N GLU A 99 -18.21 -1.38 -21.92
CA GLU A 99 -18.76 -0.91 -20.64
C GLU A 99 -18.85 -2.03 -19.61
N LYS A 100 -19.25 -3.24 -20.04
CA LYS A 100 -19.30 -4.43 -19.19
C LYS A 100 -17.96 -4.78 -18.53
N TYR A 101 -16.84 -4.61 -19.23
CA TYR A 101 -15.54 -5.08 -18.76
C TYR A 101 -14.51 -4.00 -18.48
N ILE A 102 -14.70 -2.76 -18.92
CA ILE A 102 -13.68 -1.71 -18.83
C ILE A 102 -13.35 -1.34 -17.39
N HIS A 103 -14.33 -1.41 -16.47
CA HIS A 103 -14.13 -1.17 -15.05
C HIS A 103 -13.38 -2.30 -14.35
N GLU A 104 -13.62 -3.55 -14.78
CA GLU A 104 -12.94 -4.74 -14.26
C GLU A 104 -11.52 -4.88 -14.84
N ILE A 105 -11.33 -4.47 -16.11
CA ILE A 105 -10.11 -4.64 -16.91
C ILE A 105 -9.71 -3.29 -17.57
N PRO A 106 -9.22 -2.31 -16.80
CA PRO A 106 -8.88 -0.97 -17.30
C PRO A 106 -7.55 -0.96 -18.07
N ASP A 107 -7.48 -1.65 -19.21
CA ASP A 107 -6.32 -1.65 -20.10
C ASP A 107 -6.27 -0.35 -20.91
N MET A 108 -5.13 0.36 -20.91
CA MET A 108 -4.97 1.62 -21.65
C MET A 108 -5.27 1.51 -23.14
N ARG A 109 -5.07 0.34 -23.75
CA ARG A 109 -5.39 0.08 -25.16
C ARG A 109 -6.90 -0.02 -25.37
N ALA A 110 -7.63 -0.58 -24.41
CA ALA A 110 -9.09 -0.63 -24.40
C ALA A 110 -9.68 0.76 -24.11
N ILE A 111 -9.16 1.48 -23.12
CA ILE A 111 -9.57 2.85 -22.78
C ILE A 111 -9.45 3.78 -24.01
N ARG A 112 -8.30 3.79 -24.69
CA ARG A 112 -8.12 4.60 -25.91
C ARG A 112 -9.12 4.23 -27.01
N SER A 113 -9.40 2.95 -27.16
CA SER A 113 -10.43 2.46 -28.08
C SER A 113 -11.81 2.97 -27.68
N MET A 114 -12.20 2.86 -26.41
CA MET A 114 -13.47 3.35 -25.88
C MET A 114 -13.62 4.87 -26.04
N VAL A 115 -12.61 5.69 -25.71
CA VAL A 115 -12.63 7.15 -25.98
C VAL A 115 -12.93 7.45 -27.46
N THR A 116 -12.32 6.68 -28.37
CA THR A 116 -12.56 6.83 -29.82
C THR A 116 -14.00 6.45 -30.19
N TYR A 117 -14.50 5.34 -29.65
CA TYR A 117 -15.83 4.82 -29.97
C TYR A 117 -16.95 5.67 -29.35
N TYR A 118 -16.77 6.17 -28.13
CA TYR A 118 -17.65 7.14 -27.51
C TYR A 118 -17.71 8.45 -28.28
N GLY A 119 -16.57 8.98 -28.74
CA GLY A 119 -16.56 10.16 -29.60
C GLY A 119 -17.37 9.97 -30.89
N ARG A 120 -17.31 8.77 -31.51
CA ARG A 120 -18.13 8.43 -32.69
C ARG A 120 -19.61 8.32 -32.37
N ALA A 121 -19.95 7.83 -31.19
CA ALA A 121 -21.32 7.70 -30.70
C ALA A 121 -21.86 8.98 -30.02
N GLN A 122 -21.08 10.06 -29.99
CA GLN A 122 -21.38 11.31 -29.26
C GLN A 122 -21.64 11.12 -27.75
N LYS A 123 -21.08 10.06 -27.18
CA LYS A 123 -21.12 9.72 -25.75
C LYS A 123 -20.03 10.46 -24.97
N PHE A 124 -20.11 11.79 -24.98
CA PHE A 124 -19.04 12.63 -24.44
C PHE A 124 -18.98 12.63 -22.91
N ASP A 125 -20.12 12.53 -22.23
CA ASP A 125 -20.17 12.39 -20.78
C ASP A 125 -19.51 11.08 -20.33
N GLU A 126 -19.78 9.97 -21.04
CA GLU A 126 -19.16 8.67 -20.81
C GLU A 126 -17.66 8.68 -21.12
N THR A 127 -17.23 9.50 -22.09
CA THR A 127 -15.80 9.73 -22.34
C THR A 127 -15.13 10.36 -21.13
N LEU A 128 -15.75 11.36 -20.51
CA LEU A 128 -15.18 12.01 -19.32
C LEU A 128 -15.17 11.06 -18.11
N GLN A 129 -16.21 10.24 -17.96
CA GLN A 129 -16.26 9.19 -16.93
C GLN A 129 -15.12 8.20 -17.05
N LEU A 130 -14.89 7.72 -18.27
CA LEU A 130 -13.82 6.77 -18.57
C LEU A 130 -12.43 7.32 -18.19
N LEU A 131 -12.22 8.63 -18.30
CA LEU A 131 -10.94 9.27 -17.95
C LEU A 131 -10.61 9.19 -16.46
N ASN A 132 -11.60 8.99 -15.58
CA ASN A 132 -11.37 8.85 -14.14
C ASN A 132 -10.56 7.59 -13.81
N HIS A 133 -10.51 6.62 -14.72
CA HIS A 133 -9.74 5.38 -14.58
C HIS A 133 -8.34 5.45 -15.20
N VAL A 134 -7.87 6.63 -15.63
CA VAL A 134 -6.64 6.79 -16.42
C VAL A 134 -5.53 7.49 -15.63
N LYS A 135 -4.41 6.79 -15.46
CA LYS A 135 -3.24 7.31 -14.72
C LYS A 135 -2.48 8.44 -15.42
N ASN A 136 -2.48 8.45 -16.76
CA ASN A 136 -1.67 9.40 -17.52
C ASN A 136 -2.32 10.79 -17.51
N LYS A 137 -1.87 11.65 -16.59
CA LYS A 137 -2.40 13.01 -16.39
C LYS A 137 -2.38 13.85 -17.67
N ASN A 138 -1.34 13.74 -18.49
CA ASN A 138 -1.25 14.48 -19.75
C ASN A 138 -2.33 14.04 -20.74
N TYR A 139 -2.54 12.72 -20.87
CA TYR A 139 -3.60 12.17 -21.70
C TYR A 139 -5.00 12.52 -21.16
N VAL A 140 -5.19 12.45 -19.84
CA VAL A 140 -6.45 12.87 -19.20
C VAL A 140 -6.75 14.32 -19.49
N SER A 141 -5.78 15.22 -19.28
CA SER A 141 -5.95 16.65 -19.54
C SER A 141 -6.29 16.90 -21.01
N GLU A 142 -5.53 16.30 -21.94
CA GLU A 142 -5.74 16.48 -23.38
C GLU A 142 -7.12 16.00 -23.84
N VAL A 143 -7.54 14.81 -23.42
CA VAL A 143 -8.85 14.27 -23.81
C VAL A 143 -9.98 15.02 -23.09
N ARG A 144 -9.82 15.33 -21.80
CA ARG A 144 -10.81 16.08 -21.02
C ARG A 144 -11.06 17.47 -21.63
N GLU A 145 -10.00 18.19 -22.00
CA GLU A 145 -10.11 19.50 -22.65
C GLU A 145 -10.88 19.40 -23.98
N LYS A 146 -10.50 18.44 -24.84
CA LYS A 146 -11.20 18.21 -26.12
C LYS A 146 -12.66 17.82 -25.93
N THR A 147 -12.94 16.92 -24.99
CA THR A 147 -14.30 16.42 -24.75
C THR A 147 -15.20 17.48 -24.10
N LEU A 148 -14.69 18.28 -23.15
CA LEU A 148 -15.43 19.40 -22.57
C LEU A 148 -15.74 20.47 -23.63
N THR A 149 -14.81 20.71 -24.56
CA THR A 149 -15.04 21.61 -25.69
C THR A 149 -16.19 21.15 -26.59
N LEU A 150 -16.34 19.83 -26.75
CA LEU A 150 -17.42 19.21 -27.55
C LEU A 150 -18.76 19.16 -26.81
N LEU A 151 -18.76 18.97 -25.48
CA LEU A 151 -19.97 19.01 -24.64
C LEU A 151 -20.55 20.41 -24.48
N HIS A 152 -19.68 21.43 -24.53
CA HIS A 152 -20.06 22.82 -24.30
C HIS A 152 -19.61 23.70 -25.48
N PRO A 153 -20.21 23.52 -26.68
CA PRO A 153 -19.80 24.23 -27.89
C PRO A 153 -19.88 25.76 -27.80
N GLU A 154 -20.60 26.32 -26.81
CA GLU A 154 -20.66 27.76 -26.47
C GLU A 154 -19.33 28.33 -25.91
N ILE A 155 -18.28 27.51 -25.82
CA ILE A 155 -16.90 27.91 -25.47
C ILE A 155 -16.29 28.92 -26.47
N LYS A 156 -16.92 29.16 -27.63
CA LYS A 156 -16.56 30.26 -28.54
C LYS A 156 -17.74 31.24 -28.66
N ALA A 157 -17.61 32.35 -27.93
CA ALA A 157 -18.50 33.50 -27.85
C ALA A 157 -19.31 33.82 -29.12
N GLU A 158 -20.61 34.07 -28.93
CA GLU A 158 -21.31 35.14 -29.65
C GLU A 158 -22.21 35.89 -28.62
N ASP A 159 -21.89 37.17 -28.47
CA ASP A 159 -22.74 38.27 -27.97
C ASP A 159 -23.22 38.28 -26.50
N GLY A 160 -22.31 38.71 -25.61
CA GLY A 160 -22.56 39.88 -24.77
C GLY A 160 -23.68 39.82 -23.71
N ASP A 161 -23.63 38.86 -22.78
CA ASP A 161 -24.04 39.12 -21.38
C ASP A 161 -23.41 38.08 -20.42
N GLU A 162 -22.31 38.45 -19.78
CA GLU A 162 -21.59 37.63 -18.78
C GLU A 162 -22.25 37.75 -17.40
N THR A 163 -22.73 36.66 -16.80
CA THR A 163 -23.09 36.67 -15.36
C THR A 163 -22.60 35.46 -14.56
N GLY A 164 -21.66 34.66 -15.07
CA GLY A 164 -21.12 33.49 -14.38
C GLY A 164 -19.61 33.55 -14.11
N PRO A 165 -19.09 32.92 -13.03
CA PRO A 165 -17.65 32.85 -12.77
C PRO A 165 -16.89 31.98 -13.78
N ASP A 166 -15.58 32.20 -13.89
CA ASP A 166 -14.67 31.43 -14.75
C ASP A 166 -14.63 29.95 -14.38
N TRP A 167 -14.31 29.05 -15.32
CA TRP A 167 -14.14 27.63 -14.99
C TRP A 167 -12.85 27.35 -14.21
N THR A 168 -12.84 26.35 -13.32
CA THR A 168 -11.64 26.03 -12.51
C THR A 168 -10.39 25.70 -13.34
N PHE A 169 -10.54 25.23 -14.58
CA PHE A 169 -9.42 24.82 -15.46
C PHE A 169 -8.87 25.93 -16.36
N THR A 170 -9.44 27.14 -16.35
CA THR A 170 -8.99 28.24 -17.24
C THR A 170 -7.79 29.02 -16.68
N VAL A 171 -7.41 28.78 -15.42
CA VAL A 171 -6.31 29.50 -14.78
C VAL A 171 -4.96 29.06 -15.31
N SER A 172 -4.34 29.91 -16.12
CA SER A 172 -3.02 29.67 -16.74
C SER A 172 -1.88 30.48 -16.11
N SER A 173 -2.18 31.44 -15.22
CA SER A 173 -1.18 32.29 -14.56
C SER A 173 -1.51 32.56 -13.08
N PRO A 174 -0.52 32.85 -12.22
CA PRO A 174 -0.77 33.10 -10.79
C PRO A 174 -1.69 34.29 -10.54
N ILE A 175 -2.70 34.07 -9.69
CA ILE A 175 -3.74 35.05 -9.37
C ILE A 175 -3.45 35.66 -8.00
N LYS A 176 -3.40 36.99 -7.91
CA LYS A 176 -3.24 37.69 -6.62
C LYS A 176 -4.59 37.77 -5.91
N LEU A 177 -4.70 37.14 -4.74
CA LEU A 177 -5.94 37.15 -3.96
C LEU A 177 -6.15 38.50 -3.26
N THR A 178 -7.42 38.86 -3.08
CA THR A 178 -7.84 40.09 -2.37
C THR A 178 -8.90 39.78 -1.33
N LYS A 179 -9.40 40.79 -0.60
CA LYS A 179 -10.54 40.64 0.32
C LYS A 179 -11.85 40.31 -0.41
N LYS A 180 -11.95 40.65 -1.70
CA LYS A 180 -13.09 40.25 -2.53
C LYS A 180 -12.81 38.85 -3.07
N PRO A 181 -13.78 37.92 -2.97
CA PRO A 181 -13.63 36.57 -3.50
C PRO A 181 -13.59 36.60 -5.02
N GLN A 182 -12.63 35.85 -5.57
CA GLN A 182 -12.63 35.49 -6.98
C GLN A 182 -13.20 34.08 -7.11
N PHE A 183 -14.36 33.98 -7.74
CA PHE A 183 -15.09 32.72 -7.90
C PHE A 183 -14.70 32.01 -9.18
N PHE A 184 -14.68 30.68 -9.09
CA PHE A 184 -14.59 29.77 -10.23
C PHE A 184 -15.68 28.73 -10.14
N LYS A 185 -16.27 28.33 -11.27
CA LYS A 185 -17.27 27.25 -11.34
C LYS A 185 -16.64 25.91 -11.70
N HIS A 186 -17.17 24.87 -11.07
CA HIS A 186 -16.91 23.47 -11.33
C HIS A 186 -18.25 22.76 -11.49
N ARG A 187 -18.35 21.82 -12.44
CA ARG A 187 -19.54 20.97 -12.61
C ARG A 187 -19.21 19.56 -12.14
N PHE A 188 -20.02 19.03 -11.24
CA PHE A 188 -19.93 17.62 -10.85
C PHE A 188 -20.57 16.75 -11.94
N GLN A 189 -19.94 15.60 -12.20
CA GLN A 189 -20.49 14.62 -13.14
C GLN A 189 -21.46 13.71 -12.40
N SER A 190 -22.69 13.60 -12.91
CA SER A 190 -23.81 12.84 -12.32
C SER A 190 -23.52 11.36 -12.09
N SER A 191 -22.48 10.83 -12.73
CA SER A 191 -22.07 9.42 -12.75
C SER A 191 -21.02 9.04 -11.71
N ASN A 192 -20.41 10.00 -11.00
CA ASN A 192 -19.28 9.73 -10.10
C ASN A 192 -19.69 9.37 -8.67
N LEU A 193 -20.99 9.24 -8.40
CA LEU A 193 -21.55 9.03 -7.08
C LEU A 193 -22.25 7.66 -7.05
N GLU A 194 -21.46 6.58 -7.07
CA GLU A 194 -22.01 5.33 -6.54
C GLU A 194 -22.30 5.57 -5.05
N ASN A 195 -23.58 5.52 -4.66
CA ASN A 195 -23.96 5.47 -3.26
C ASN A 195 -23.45 4.15 -2.67
N VAL A 196 -22.23 4.17 -2.13
CA VAL A 196 -21.64 3.01 -1.47
C VAL A 196 -22.08 3.03 -0.01
N GLU A 197 -22.81 2.00 0.40
CA GLU A 197 -23.32 1.87 1.77
C GLU A 197 -22.21 2.10 2.81
N GLY A 198 -22.39 3.12 3.66
CA GLY A 198 -21.45 3.50 4.72
C GLY A 198 -20.29 4.41 4.31
N LEU A 199 -20.18 4.81 3.03
CA LEU A 199 -19.24 5.82 2.56
C LEU A 199 -20.01 6.99 1.95
N THR A 200 -19.74 8.18 2.46
CA THR A 200 -20.29 9.42 1.92
C THR A 200 -19.42 9.90 0.75
N PRO A 201 -19.99 10.33 -0.40
CA PRO A 201 -19.18 10.83 -1.49
C PRO A 201 -18.38 12.08 -1.10
N GLU A 202 -17.06 11.94 -1.08
CA GLU A 202 -16.14 13.03 -0.76
C GLU A 202 -15.48 13.59 -2.02
N PHE A 203 -15.32 14.91 -2.04
CA PHE A 203 -14.52 15.64 -3.01
C PHE A 203 -13.34 16.33 -2.31
N GLU A 204 -12.29 16.56 -3.08
CA GLU A 204 -11.11 17.29 -2.66
C GLU A 204 -10.95 18.51 -3.57
N LEU A 205 -10.83 19.69 -2.95
CA LEU A 205 -10.25 20.85 -3.60
C LEU A 205 -8.74 20.85 -3.30
N TYR A 206 -7.93 20.65 -4.32
CA TYR A 206 -6.47 20.67 -4.25
C TYR A 206 -5.92 21.86 -5.04
N GLY A 207 -4.84 22.46 -4.56
CA GLY A 207 -4.12 23.48 -5.31
C GLY A 207 -2.91 23.99 -4.53
N GLU A 208 -2.27 25.03 -5.07
CA GLU A 208 -1.11 25.65 -4.43
C GLU A 208 -1.32 27.16 -4.23
N ILE A 209 -0.87 27.66 -3.09
CA ILE A 209 -0.77 29.10 -2.83
C ILE A 209 0.65 29.51 -2.47
N LYS A 210 1.00 30.74 -2.85
CA LYS A 210 2.23 31.40 -2.43
C LYS A 210 1.89 32.54 -1.47
N ILE A 211 2.31 32.39 -0.22
CA ILE A 211 2.26 33.43 0.80
C ILE A 211 3.66 34.03 0.94
N ALA A 212 3.76 35.36 1.05
CA ALA A 212 5.06 36.00 1.33
C ALA A 212 5.60 35.59 2.71
N LYS A 213 6.94 35.67 2.91
CA LYS A 213 7.74 35.08 4.02
C LYS A 213 7.20 35.19 5.47
N PHE A 214 6.25 36.08 5.75
CA PHE A 214 5.70 36.33 7.10
C PHE A 214 4.19 36.11 7.23
N GLY A 215 3.52 35.61 6.20
CA GLY A 215 2.07 35.33 6.26
C GLY A 215 1.75 33.99 6.89
N LYS A 216 0.54 33.87 7.43
CA LYS A 216 0.04 32.66 8.11
C LYS A 216 -0.83 31.81 7.18
N PRO A 217 -0.96 30.49 7.42
CA PRO A 217 -1.88 29.66 6.64
C PRO A 217 -3.36 30.06 6.70
N SER A 218 -3.75 30.81 7.73
CA SER A 218 -5.09 31.39 7.86
C SER A 218 -5.28 32.71 7.09
N ASP A 219 -4.24 33.22 6.42
CA ASP A 219 -4.29 34.50 5.70
C ASP A 219 -5.15 34.42 4.43
N ALA A 220 -5.59 33.24 4.03
CA ALA A 220 -6.53 33.04 2.93
C ALA A 220 -7.53 31.93 3.25
N LEU A 221 -8.72 32.07 2.66
CA LEU A 221 -9.79 31.10 2.72
C LEU A 221 -10.42 30.92 1.35
N VAL A 222 -11.10 29.80 1.19
CA VAL A 222 -11.98 29.52 0.05
C VAL A 222 -13.40 29.38 0.54
N ARG A 223 -14.33 30.02 -0.19
CA ARG A 223 -15.77 29.94 -0.03
C ARG A 223 -16.34 28.89 -0.97
N PHE A 224 -17.40 28.22 -0.56
CA PHE A 224 -18.09 27.20 -1.34
C PHE A 224 -19.56 27.58 -1.48
N GLU A 225 -20.06 27.61 -2.71
CA GLU A 225 -21.47 27.83 -3.01
C GLU A 225 -21.93 26.70 -3.95
N PHE A 226 -22.96 25.96 -3.54
CA PHE A 226 -23.42 24.74 -4.20
C PHE A 226 -24.71 25.03 -4.94
N PHE A 227 -24.85 24.56 -6.18
CA PHE A 227 -26.01 24.82 -7.02
C PHE A 227 -26.53 23.54 -7.66
N ASN A 228 -27.84 23.45 -7.82
CA ASN A 228 -28.47 22.35 -8.53
C ASN A 228 -28.42 22.54 -10.06
N GLU A 229 -28.97 21.61 -10.83
CA GLU A 229 -28.97 21.67 -12.30
C GLU A 229 -29.67 22.91 -12.86
N GLN A 230 -30.66 23.46 -12.14
CA GLN A 230 -31.38 24.69 -12.50
C GLN A 230 -30.67 25.97 -12.01
N ASN A 231 -29.41 25.88 -11.55
CA ASN A 231 -28.63 26.97 -10.98
C ASN A 231 -29.24 27.61 -9.72
N ASN A 232 -30.05 26.88 -8.96
CA ASN A 232 -30.53 27.34 -7.66
C ASN A 232 -29.50 27.02 -6.57
N LEU A 233 -29.25 27.99 -5.69
CA LEU A 233 -28.34 27.83 -4.55
C LEU A 233 -28.90 26.79 -3.55
N ILE A 234 -28.08 25.82 -3.20
CA ILE A 234 -28.35 24.78 -2.21
C ILE A 234 -27.78 25.22 -0.86
N ASN A 235 -28.64 25.22 0.17
CA ASN A 235 -28.29 25.60 1.53
C ASN A 235 -28.42 24.40 2.50
N PRO A 236 -27.43 23.49 2.51
CA PRO A 236 -27.45 22.34 3.41
C PRO A 236 -27.28 22.78 4.87
N ALA A 237 -27.87 22.03 5.81
CA ALA A 237 -27.74 22.30 7.25
C ALA A 237 -26.32 22.04 7.76
N ARG A 238 -25.62 21.07 7.16
CA ARG A 238 -24.24 20.70 7.48
C ARG A 238 -23.56 20.18 6.23
N ILE A 239 -22.30 20.53 6.05
CA ILE A 239 -21.40 19.90 5.07
C ILE A 239 -20.20 19.38 5.83
N GLN A 240 -19.95 18.06 5.82
CA GLN A 240 -18.74 17.53 6.43
C GLN A 240 -17.50 18.08 5.70
N GLY A 241 -16.48 18.44 6.49
CA GLY A 241 -15.22 19.01 5.97
C GLY A 241 -15.22 20.53 5.82
N LEU A 242 -16.37 21.21 5.83
CA LEU A 242 -16.47 22.67 5.74
C LEU A 242 -17.00 23.31 7.03
N THR A 243 -16.70 24.61 7.20
CA THR A 243 -17.22 25.43 8.30
C THR A 243 -18.21 26.45 7.75
N PHE A 244 -19.28 26.75 8.47
CA PHE A 244 -20.21 27.81 8.11
C PHE A 244 -19.98 29.08 8.95
N SER A 245 -20.10 30.25 8.34
CA SER A 245 -20.19 31.53 9.06
C SER A 245 -21.18 32.47 8.39
N ASN A 246 -21.81 33.34 9.18
CA ASN A 246 -22.71 34.37 8.64
C ASN A 246 -22.02 35.38 7.73
N SER A 247 -20.70 35.56 7.85
CA SER A 247 -19.94 36.53 7.07
C SER A 247 -19.51 36.05 5.68
N VAL A 248 -19.19 34.76 5.54
CA VAL A 248 -18.62 34.22 4.29
C VAL A 248 -19.29 32.93 3.81
N GLY A 249 -20.35 32.46 4.47
CA GLY A 249 -21.04 31.22 4.13
C GLY A 249 -20.20 29.99 4.47
N TRP A 250 -20.33 28.94 3.65
CA TRP A 250 -19.49 27.74 3.73
C TRP A 250 -18.07 28.04 3.29
N TYR A 251 -17.09 27.73 4.13
CA TYR A 251 -15.69 28.04 3.87
C TYR A 251 -14.73 27.02 4.49
N SER A 252 -13.49 27.06 4.02
CA SER A 252 -12.34 26.47 4.68
C SER A 252 -11.13 27.37 4.51
N TYR A 253 -10.25 27.41 5.51
CA TYR A 253 -8.96 28.07 5.37
C TYR A 253 -8.08 27.24 4.42
N LEU A 254 -7.32 27.90 3.55
CA LEU A 254 -6.44 27.25 2.56
C LEU A 254 -5.17 26.65 3.20
N ARG A 255 -5.26 26.13 4.44
CA ARG A 255 -4.16 25.68 5.29
C ARG A 255 -3.11 24.91 4.48
N GLN A 256 -2.08 25.62 4.05
CA GLN A 256 -1.10 25.08 3.12
C GLN A 256 0.08 24.44 3.83
N ASN A 257 0.77 23.55 3.12
CA ASN A 257 2.11 23.12 3.48
C ASN A 257 3.09 24.30 3.34
N ASN A 258 3.88 24.58 4.37
CA ASN A 258 4.81 25.71 4.37
C ASN A 258 6.00 25.53 3.41
N GLU A 259 6.34 24.29 3.05
CA GLU A 259 7.44 23.97 2.13
C GLU A 259 6.97 24.06 0.67
N THR A 260 5.81 23.46 0.37
CA THR A 260 5.33 23.28 -1.01
C THR A 260 4.27 24.30 -1.43
N GLY A 261 3.57 24.93 -0.49
CA GLY A 261 2.43 25.80 -0.76
C GLY A 261 1.13 25.06 -1.07
N GLU A 262 1.14 23.73 -1.06
CA GLU A 262 -0.02 22.89 -1.38
C GLU A 262 -1.09 22.94 -0.29
N PHE A 263 -2.35 23.04 -0.68
CA PHE A 263 -3.51 22.87 0.19
C PHE A 263 -4.43 21.77 -0.33
N LEU A 264 -5.12 21.10 0.59
CA LEU A 264 -6.09 20.05 0.29
C LEU A 264 -7.29 20.20 1.23
N ILE A 265 -8.48 20.42 0.67
CA ILE A 265 -9.72 20.57 1.42
C ILE A 265 -10.67 19.47 0.99
N SER A 266 -10.90 18.50 1.88
CA SER A 266 -11.91 17.46 1.69
C SER A 266 -13.28 17.95 2.14
N PHE A 267 -14.31 17.72 1.36
CA PHE A 267 -15.69 18.07 1.69
C PHE A 267 -16.68 17.06 1.11
N GLU A 268 -17.82 16.93 1.78
CA GLU A 268 -18.98 16.17 1.30
C GLU A 268 -19.76 16.99 0.27
N LEU A 269 -20.22 16.33 -0.80
CA LEU A 269 -21.09 16.96 -1.79
C LEU A 269 -22.54 16.94 -1.29
N PRO A 270 -23.23 18.10 -1.18
CA PRO A 270 -24.65 18.11 -0.84
C PRO A 270 -25.50 17.37 -1.89
N ASP A 271 -26.61 16.77 -1.44
CA ASP A 271 -27.59 16.15 -2.33
C ASP A 271 -28.05 17.13 -3.42
N ASP A 272 -28.31 16.59 -4.62
CA ASP A 272 -28.75 17.32 -5.81
C ASP A 272 -27.79 18.41 -6.34
N CYS A 273 -26.57 18.49 -5.81
CA CYS A 273 -25.57 19.45 -6.26
C CYS A 273 -24.98 19.08 -7.62
N THR A 274 -25.13 19.99 -8.59
CA THR A 274 -24.58 19.86 -9.96
C THR A 274 -23.41 20.81 -10.21
N TYR A 275 -23.43 22.00 -9.62
CA TYR A 275 -22.35 22.98 -9.78
C TYR A 275 -21.81 23.44 -8.42
N LEU A 276 -20.51 23.67 -8.36
CA LEU A 276 -19.82 24.29 -7.23
C LEU A 276 -19.15 25.57 -7.71
N HIS A 277 -19.41 26.68 -7.02
CA HIS A 277 -18.57 27.87 -7.13
C HIS A 277 -17.57 27.90 -5.96
N VAL A 278 -16.28 27.95 -6.28
CA VAL A 278 -15.17 28.10 -5.33
C VAL A 278 -14.62 29.52 -5.35
N GLY A 279 -14.78 30.24 -4.24
CA GLY A 279 -14.41 31.65 -4.10
C GLY A 279 -13.14 31.85 -3.28
N PHE A 280 -12.02 32.16 -3.91
CA PHE A 280 -10.75 32.38 -3.20
C PHE A 280 -10.59 33.84 -2.75
N GLN A 281 -10.25 34.06 -1.48
CA GLN A 281 -9.99 35.40 -0.93
C GLN A 281 -8.96 35.39 0.20
N THR A 282 -8.38 36.55 0.46
CA THR A 282 -7.58 36.80 1.67
C THR A 282 -8.46 36.93 2.90
N TRP A 283 -7.97 36.47 4.05
CA TRP A 283 -8.59 36.62 5.36
C TRP A 283 -7.59 37.21 6.35
N HIS A 284 -7.78 38.50 6.70
CA HIS A 284 -6.85 39.25 7.56
C HIS A 284 -5.37 39.22 7.15
N ALA A 285 -5.07 38.89 5.89
CA ALA A 285 -3.71 38.82 5.37
C ALA A 285 -2.99 40.17 5.54
N LYS A 286 -1.81 40.14 6.16
CA LYS A 286 -0.89 41.29 6.20
C LYS A 286 0.14 41.26 5.07
N SER A 287 0.13 40.18 4.29
CA SER A 287 1.11 39.90 3.25
C SER A 287 0.41 39.44 1.97
N SER A 288 1.09 39.54 0.82
CA SER A 288 0.51 39.12 -0.46
C SER A 288 0.31 37.61 -0.49
N VAL A 289 -0.90 37.18 -0.86
CA VAL A 289 -1.23 35.78 -1.15
C VAL A 289 -1.53 35.65 -2.64
N LYS A 290 -0.95 34.65 -3.30
CA LYS A 290 -1.25 34.31 -4.69
C LYS A 290 -1.73 32.87 -4.78
N LEU A 291 -2.81 32.63 -5.52
CA LEU A 291 -3.23 31.31 -5.96
C LEU A 291 -2.40 30.95 -7.22
N LEU A 292 -1.77 29.78 -7.23
CA LEU A 292 -1.03 29.31 -8.39
C LEU A 292 -1.98 28.57 -9.37
N PRO A 293 -1.63 28.51 -10.67
CA PRO A 293 -2.37 27.72 -11.66
C PRO A 293 -2.48 26.25 -11.27
N GLY A 294 -3.51 25.58 -11.77
CA GLY A 294 -3.64 24.12 -11.65
C GLY A 294 -4.34 23.61 -10.38
N PHE A 295 -5.11 24.47 -9.69
CA PHE A 295 -6.02 23.96 -8.66
C PHE A 295 -7.17 23.17 -9.31
N GLU A 296 -7.66 22.14 -8.63
CA GLU A 296 -8.69 21.26 -9.13
C GLU A 296 -9.67 20.86 -8.02
N VAL A 297 -10.94 20.70 -8.40
CA VAL A 297 -11.93 19.95 -7.62
C VAL A 297 -12.00 18.56 -8.23
N ARG A 298 -11.77 17.54 -7.41
CA ARG A 298 -11.74 16.14 -7.85
C ARG A 298 -12.43 15.23 -6.84
N PRO A 299 -12.92 14.05 -7.27
CA PRO A 299 -13.32 13.01 -6.34
C PRO A 299 -12.18 12.72 -5.35
N SER A 300 -12.51 12.49 -4.08
CA SER A 300 -11.53 12.17 -3.04
C SER A 300 -10.75 10.90 -3.40
N SER A 301 -9.49 10.83 -2.96
CA SER A 301 -8.67 9.61 -3.07
C SER A 301 -9.37 8.36 -2.52
N ILE A 302 -10.31 8.53 -1.58
CA ILE A 302 -11.19 7.48 -1.05
C ILE A 302 -12.00 6.77 -2.15
N ASN A 303 -12.49 7.50 -3.14
CA ASN A 303 -13.26 6.92 -4.25
C ASN A 303 -12.37 5.99 -5.09
N GLN A 304 -11.11 6.39 -5.33
CA GLN A 304 -10.14 5.52 -6.00
C GLN A 304 -9.85 4.25 -5.18
N PHE A 305 -9.68 4.37 -3.86
CA PHE A 305 -9.52 3.20 -3.00
C PHE A 305 -10.76 2.30 -3.00
N GLN A 306 -11.95 2.87 -3.10
CA GLN A 306 -13.20 2.12 -3.18
C GLN A 306 -13.31 1.35 -4.51
N MET A 307 -12.93 1.98 -5.62
CA MET A 307 -12.86 1.32 -6.92
C MET A 307 -11.83 0.21 -6.93
N ASP A 308 -10.63 0.46 -6.39
CA ASP A 308 -9.57 -0.54 -6.27
C ASP A 308 -9.95 -1.67 -5.32
N PHE A 309 -10.69 -1.38 -4.25
CA PHE A 309 -11.25 -2.39 -3.36
C PHE A 309 -12.28 -3.27 -4.06
N ASN A 310 -13.18 -2.69 -4.85
CA ASN A 310 -14.17 -3.45 -5.63
C ASN A 310 -13.47 -4.35 -6.65
N ARG A 311 -12.44 -3.84 -7.35
CA ARG A 311 -11.61 -4.62 -8.28
C ARG A 311 -10.88 -5.75 -7.55
N PHE A 312 -10.33 -5.47 -6.38
CA PHE A 312 -9.70 -6.46 -5.52
C PHE A 312 -10.68 -7.56 -5.12
N MET A 313 -11.86 -7.21 -4.63
CA MET A 313 -12.87 -8.19 -4.23
C MET A 313 -13.36 -9.05 -5.42
N SER A 314 -13.50 -8.46 -6.60
CA SER A 314 -13.77 -9.21 -7.83
C SER A 314 -12.70 -10.29 -8.07
N ASP A 315 -11.42 -9.94 -7.95
CA ASP A 315 -10.33 -10.92 -8.12
C ASP A 315 -10.26 -11.94 -6.96
N VAL A 316 -10.62 -11.55 -5.72
CA VAL A 316 -10.71 -12.46 -4.55
C VAL A 316 -11.73 -13.57 -4.80
N GLU A 317 -12.91 -13.25 -5.30
CA GLU A 317 -13.96 -14.24 -5.58
C GLU A 317 -13.56 -15.22 -6.70
N HIS A 318 -12.72 -14.78 -7.64
CA HIS A 318 -12.17 -15.65 -8.69
C HIS A 318 -10.92 -16.43 -8.25
N SER A 319 -10.28 -16.04 -7.14
CA SER A 319 -9.10 -16.72 -6.62
C SER A 319 -9.44 -18.11 -6.08
N LYS A 320 -8.50 -19.05 -6.23
CA LYS A 320 -8.58 -20.41 -5.67
C LYS A 320 -8.19 -20.48 -4.20
N ALA A 321 -7.64 -19.41 -3.62
CA ALA A 321 -7.29 -19.37 -2.21
C ALA A 321 -8.53 -19.63 -1.34
N GLU A 322 -8.35 -20.27 -0.19
CA GLU A 322 -9.42 -20.50 0.78
C GLU A 322 -9.52 -19.33 1.77
N GLU A 323 -8.43 -18.58 1.95
CA GLU A 323 -8.31 -17.50 2.91
C GLU A 323 -8.29 -16.11 2.27
N LEU A 324 -8.68 -15.11 3.05
CA LEU A 324 -8.48 -13.69 2.80
C LEU A 324 -7.85 -13.08 4.06
N VAL A 325 -6.70 -12.42 3.92
CA VAL A 325 -5.97 -11.83 5.05
C VAL A 325 -6.09 -10.31 5.04
N PHE A 326 -6.48 -9.72 6.16
CA PHE A 326 -6.33 -8.29 6.44
C PHE A 326 -5.13 -8.08 7.37
N MET A 327 -4.02 -7.59 6.82
CA MET A 327 -2.79 -7.26 7.53
C MET A 327 -2.80 -5.78 7.95
N PHE A 328 -3.05 -5.53 9.23
CA PHE A 328 -3.03 -4.19 9.83
C PHE A 328 -1.62 -3.81 10.29
N SER A 329 -0.83 -3.22 9.37
CA SER A 329 0.63 -3.21 9.48
C SER A 329 1.26 -1.97 10.13
N GLY A 330 0.66 -0.78 9.91
CA GLY A 330 1.23 0.50 10.36
C GLY A 330 2.62 0.85 9.79
N THR A 331 3.20 0.03 8.91
CA THR A 331 4.48 0.30 8.22
C THR A 331 4.21 0.92 6.86
N THR A 332 5.25 1.23 6.07
CA THR A 332 5.07 1.65 4.66
C THR A 332 4.36 0.58 3.84
N TYR A 333 3.88 0.97 2.66
CA TYR A 333 3.36 0.03 1.67
C TYR A 333 4.39 -1.07 1.33
N VAL A 334 3.90 -2.21 0.83
CA VAL A 334 4.68 -3.38 0.46
C VAL A 334 5.61 -3.03 -0.70
N GLN A 335 6.91 -3.18 -0.48
CA GLN A 335 7.97 -2.91 -1.45
C GLN A 335 9.17 -3.84 -1.26
N ASP A 336 10.14 -3.78 -2.18
CA ASP A 336 11.35 -4.61 -2.13
C ASP A 336 12.44 -4.06 -1.20
N VAL A 337 12.46 -2.74 -0.95
CA VAL A 337 13.60 -2.06 -0.29
C VAL A 337 13.55 -2.18 1.23
N ARG A 338 12.38 -1.97 1.85
CA ARG A 338 12.23 -1.98 3.31
C ARG A 338 11.90 -3.37 3.82
N ALA A 339 12.73 -3.86 4.74
CA ALA A 339 12.63 -5.19 5.33
C ALA A 339 11.86 -5.17 6.66
N ASN A 340 10.53 -5.05 6.64
CA ASN A 340 9.71 -5.14 7.86
C ASN A 340 8.88 -6.43 7.89
N ARG A 341 8.65 -7.01 9.08
CA ARG A 341 7.94 -8.26 9.30
C ARG A 341 6.56 -8.32 8.60
N PRO A 342 5.64 -7.34 8.73
CA PRO A 342 4.36 -7.40 8.03
C PRO A 342 4.52 -7.45 6.50
N ILE A 343 5.49 -6.71 5.94
CA ILE A 343 5.80 -6.74 4.50
C ILE A 343 6.29 -8.14 4.10
N ARG A 344 7.15 -8.77 4.90
CA ARG A 344 7.67 -10.12 4.61
C ARG A 344 6.58 -11.19 4.67
N LEU A 345 5.72 -11.14 5.68
CA LEU A 345 4.56 -12.03 5.81
C LEU A 345 3.59 -11.86 4.64
N THR A 346 3.25 -10.62 4.28
CA THR A 346 2.37 -10.33 3.14
C THR A 346 2.92 -10.84 1.82
N ARG A 347 4.22 -10.69 1.57
CA ARG A 347 4.83 -11.23 0.34
C ARG A 347 4.77 -12.75 0.28
N ASP A 348 4.97 -13.44 1.40
CA ASP A 348 4.87 -14.90 1.43
C ASP A 348 3.42 -15.36 1.21
N LEU A 349 2.44 -14.67 1.80
CA LEU A 349 1.00 -14.88 1.52
C LEU A 349 0.68 -14.69 0.02
N MET A 350 1.16 -13.61 -0.59
CA MET A 350 0.97 -13.36 -2.02
C MET A 350 1.62 -14.43 -2.91
N ASN A 351 2.81 -14.92 -2.54
CA ASN A 351 3.49 -16.00 -3.27
C ASN A 351 2.70 -17.32 -3.24
N ARG A 352 1.82 -17.50 -2.24
CA ARG A 352 0.89 -18.63 -2.13
C ARG A 352 -0.45 -18.38 -2.84
N GLY A 353 -0.63 -17.20 -3.44
CA GLY A 353 -1.89 -16.78 -4.06
C GLY A 353 -2.98 -16.37 -3.07
N ILE A 354 -2.64 -16.19 -1.79
CA ILE A 354 -3.59 -15.75 -0.76
C ILE A 354 -3.79 -14.23 -0.90
N PRO A 355 -5.03 -13.76 -1.11
CA PRO A 355 -5.32 -12.34 -1.18
C PRO A 355 -5.07 -11.62 0.13
N VAL A 356 -4.48 -10.43 0.04
CA VAL A 356 -4.14 -9.60 1.20
C VAL A 356 -4.67 -8.18 1.05
N ILE A 357 -5.42 -7.73 2.06
CA ILE A 357 -5.66 -6.32 2.34
C ILE A 357 -4.55 -5.85 3.26
N PHE A 358 -3.73 -4.89 2.83
CA PHE A 358 -2.57 -4.41 3.58
C PHE A 358 -2.76 -2.95 3.98
N ASN A 359 -2.94 -2.69 5.27
CA ASN A 359 -2.93 -1.33 5.80
C ASN A 359 -1.49 -0.82 5.90
N TYR A 360 -1.23 0.40 5.44
CA TYR A 360 0.08 1.05 5.59
C TYR A 360 -0.03 2.48 6.16
N HIS A 361 1.08 3.02 6.63
CA HIS A 361 1.21 4.41 7.09
C HIS A 361 1.67 5.33 5.95
N ARG A 362 1.04 6.50 5.84
CA ARG A 362 1.48 7.63 5.01
C ARG A 362 1.53 8.89 5.86
N TRP A 363 2.44 9.79 5.53
CA TRP A 363 2.66 11.03 6.29
C TRP A 363 1.75 12.15 5.80
N ARG A 364 1.56 12.24 4.49
CA ARG A 364 0.72 13.24 3.84
C ARG A 364 -0.38 12.54 3.04
N ARG A 365 -1.58 13.14 3.00
CA ARG A 365 -2.68 12.64 2.16
C ARG A 365 -2.34 12.69 0.67
N THR A 366 -1.40 13.56 0.30
CA THR A 366 -0.88 13.74 -1.07
C THR A 366 0.26 12.79 -1.41
N ASP A 367 0.77 11.99 -0.45
CA ASP A 367 1.80 10.99 -0.74
C ASP A 367 1.28 10.01 -1.80
N GLU A 368 2.13 9.67 -2.77
CA GLU A 368 1.82 8.66 -3.77
C GLU A 368 1.44 7.34 -3.10
N HIS A 369 0.44 6.66 -3.67
CA HIS A 369 -0.01 5.36 -3.20
C HIS A 369 0.07 4.32 -4.32
N PRO A 370 0.40 3.06 -4.00
CA PRO A 370 0.32 1.98 -4.96
C PRO A 370 -1.15 1.66 -5.27
N GLU A 371 -1.56 1.89 -6.51
CA GLU A 371 -2.85 1.43 -7.01
C GLU A 371 -2.90 -0.09 -7.13
N TYR A 372 -4.12 -0.64 -7.09
CA TYR A 372 -4.33 -2.07 -7.21
C TYR A 372 -3.93 -2.62 -8.59
N ALA A 373 -2.87 -3.44 -8.60
CA ALA A 373 -2.33 -4.10 -9.80
C ALA A 373 -3.01 -5.45 -10.07
N GLY A 374 -3.87 -5.94 -9.18
CA GLY A 374 -4.46 -7.29 -9.14
C GLY A 374 -3.52 -8.45 -9.34
N ASP A 375 -2.52 -8.31 -8.51
CA ASP A 375 -1.67 -9.28 -7.85
C ASP A 375 -2.28 -9.80 -6.52
N LEU A 376 -3.60 -9.62 -6.29
CA LEU A 376 -4.29 -9.96 -5.04
C LEU A 376 -3.74 -9.23 -3.80
N LEU A 377 -3.15 -8.04 -3.97
CA LEU A 377 -2.72 -7.17 -2.88
C LEU A 377 -3.44 -5.82 -2.96
N PHE A 378 -4.40 -5.57 -2.08
CA PHE A 378 -5.02 -4.26 -1.92
C PHE A 378 -4.33 -3.48 -0.80
N GLN A 379 -3.70 -2.36 -1.13
CA GLN A 379 -2.95 -1.56 -0.15
C GLN A 379 -3.71 -0.27 0.16
N ILE A 380 -4.00 -0.04 1.44
CA ILE A 380 -4.82 1.09 1.88
C ILE A 380 -4.13 1.87 3.01
N PRO A 381 -3.99 3.20 2.91
CA PRO A 381 -3.33 3.98 3.96
C PRO A 381 -4.22 4.08 5.21
N ILE A 382 -3.61 4.25 6.38
CA ILE A 382 -4.31 4.21 7.67
C ILE A 382 -5.44 5.22 7.80
N ASP A 383 -5.29 6.44 7.30
CA ASP A 383 -6.33 7.45 7.36
C ASP A 383 -7.58 7.08 6.54
N VAL A 384 -7.42 6.37 5.42
CA VAL A 384 -8.53 5.82 4.62
C VAL A 384 -9.04 4.51 5.23
N THR A 385 -8.15 3.66 5.73
CA THR A 385 -8.51 2.39 6.38
C THR A 385 -9.48 2.60 7.53
N LYS A 386 -9.32 3.68 8.32
CA LYS A 386 -10.25 4.04 9.41
C LYS A 386 -11.70 4.15 8.94
N GLN A 387 -11.92 4.63 7.72
CA GLN A 387 -13.25 4.79 7.12
C GLN A 387 -13.77 3.46 6.57
N PHE A 388 -12.87 2.61 6.05
CA PHE A 388 -13.19 1.28 5.55
C PHE A 388 -13.44 0.24 6.65
N MET A 389 -13.05 0.50 7.90
CA MET A 389 -13.10 -0.47 9.00
C MET A 389 -14.47 -1.14 9.17
N ALA A 390 -15.57 -0.39 9.09
CA ALA A 390 -16.91 -0.96 9.22
C ALA A 390 -17.24 -1.91 8.06
N LYS A 391 -16.93 -1.50 6.83
CA LYS A 391 -17.11 -2.28 5.61
C LYS A 391 -16.26 -3.56 5.59
N LEU A 392 -14.99 -3.45 5.99
CA LEU A 392 -14.09 -4.59 6.12
C LEU A 392 -14.60 -5.58 7.18
N ALA A 393 -15.04 -5.08 8.35
CA ALA A 393 -15.58 -5.93 9.39
C ALA A 393 -16.79 -6.75 8.89
N THR A 394 -17.71 -6.14 8.15
CA THR A 394 -18.93 -6.78 7.64
C THR A 394 -18.77 -7.45 6.28
N LEU A 395 -17.54 -7.57 5.77
CA LEU A 395 -17.27 -8.14 4.45
C LEU A 395 -17.88 -9.55 4.31
N LYS A 396 -18.66 -9.74 3.25
CA LYS A 396 -19.25 -11.04 2.88
C LYS A 396 -18.41 -11.67 1.78
N THR A 397 -17.96 -12.89 2.02
CA THR A 397 -17.20 -13.71 1.06
C THR A 397 -17.23 -15.16 1.53
N ASN A 398 -17.01 -16.11 0.62
CA ASN A 398 -16.85 -17.53 0.96
C ASN A 398 -15.46 -17.86 1.53
N LYS A 399 -14.51 -16.91 1.46
CA LYS A 399 -13.17 -17.07 2.00
C LYS A 399 -13.17 -17.04 3.51
N LYS A 400 -12.28 -17.81 4.12
CA LYS A 400 -11.97 -17.69 5.54
C LYS A 400 -11.22 -16.38 5.80
N LYS A 401 -11.80 -15.53 6.63
CA LYS A 401 -11.30 -14.17 6.87
C LYS A 401 -10.36 -14.14 8.08
N ILE A 402 -9.15 -13.63 7.90
CA ILE A 402 -8.12 -13.56 8.94
C ILE A 402 -7.72 -12.09 9.12
N PHE A 403 -7.84 -11.56 10.32
CA PHE A 403 -7.47 -10.20 10.67
C PHE A 403 -6.21 -10.21 11.54
N ILE A 404 -5.08 -9.78 10.98
CA ILE A 404 -3.80 -9.71 11.68
C ILE A 404 -3.53 -8.26 12.09
N VAL A 405 -3.54 -8.01 13.40
CA VAL A 405 -3.15 -6.73 14.00
C VAL A 405 -1.66 -6.81 14.34
N SER A 406 -0.81 -6.00 13.70
CA SER A 406 0.65 -6.04 13.99
C SER A 406 1.16 -4.91 14.88
N TYR A 407 0.27 -3.98 15.26
CA TYR A 407 0.57 -2.90 16.20
C TYR A 407 -0.72 -2.42 16.91
N PRO A 408 -0.66 -2.00 18.18
CA PRO A 408 -1.83 -1.73 19.00
C PRO A 408 -2.40 -0.33 18.77
N HIS A 409 -2.85 -0.04 17.53
CA HIS A 409 -3.43 1.26 17.21
C HIS A 409 -4.73 1.52 18.03
N PRO A 410 -4.97 2.74 18.55
CA PRO A 410 -6.18 3.11 19.32
C PRO A 410 -7.54 2.96 18.61
N ILE A 411 -7.57 2.51 17.36
CA ILE A 411 -8.82 2.24 16.63
C ILE A 411 -9.25 0.79 16.79
N ILE A 412 -8.30 -0.13 17.02
CA ILE A 412 -8.57 -1.56 17.06
C ILE A 412 -9.60 -1.91 18.14
N PRO A 413 -9.50 -1.42 19.40
CA PRO A 413 -10.51 -1.72 20.41
C PRO A 413 -11.94 -1.32 20.03
N LYS A 414 -12.10 -0.29 19.18
CA LYS A 414 -13.42 0.20 18.75
C LYS A 414 -14.13 -0.74 17.77
N ILE A 415 -13.40 -1.65 17.11
CA ILE A 415 -13.94 -2.43 15.99
C ILE A 415 -13.59 -3.92 16.06
N LEU A 416 -12.61 -4.34 16.87
CA LEU A 416 -12.11 -5.72 16.93
C LEU A 416 -13.24 -6.75 17.12
N ASN A 417 -14.17 -6.49 18.04
CA ASN A 417 -15.29 -7.40 18.30
C ASN A 417 -16.26 -7.46 17.12
N ARG A 418 -16.39 -6.38 16.33
CA ARG A 418 -17.20 -6.38 15.11
C ARG A 418 -16.59 -7.29 14.04
N PHE A 419 -15.28 -7.27 13.87
CA PHE A 419 -14.58 -8.24 13.02
C PHE A 419 -14.86 -9.67 13.51
N LYS A 420 -14.72 -9.90 14.83
CA LYS A 420 -14.93 -11.19 15.48
C LYS A 420 -16.31 -11.79 15.18
N VAL A 421 -17.39 -11.07 15.51
CA VAL A 421 -18.78 -11.55 15.32
C VAL A 421 -19.14 -11.74 13.85
N ASN A 422 -18.48 -11.03 12.94
CA ASN A 422 -18.66 -11.21 11.49
C ASN A 422 -17.77 -12.32 10.92
N GLY A 423 -17.18 -13.18 11.75
CA GLY A 423 -16.45 -14.37 11.29
C GLY A 423 -15.01 -14.12 10.85
N TRP A 424 -14.40 -13.00 11.27
CA TRP A 424 -12.96 -12.84 11.16
C TRP A 424 -12.25 -13.54 12.32
N MET A 425 -11.18 -14.26 11.99
CA MET A 425 -10.23 -14.80 12.96
C MET A 425 -9.18 -13.73 13.27
N ASN A 426 -9.18 -13.22 14.50
CA ASN A 426 -8.39 -12.06 14.91
C ASN A 426 -7.08 -12.52 15.58
N LEU A 427 -5.95 -12.16 14.99
CA LEU A 427 -4.61 -12.42 15.53
C LEU A 427 -3.93 -11.11 15.90
N TYR A 428 -3.26 -11.06 17.06
CA TYR A 428 -2.31 -9.99 17.37
C TYR A 428 -0.88 -10.50 17.20
N ASP A 429 -0.12 -9.96 16.24
CA ASP A 429 1.31 -10.28 16.02
C ASP A 429 2.19 -9.17 16.58
N ALA A 430 2.57 -9.31 17.85
CA ALA A 430 3.42 -8.40 18.56
C ALA A 430 4.88 -8.54 18.11
N ARG A 431 5.37 -7.49 17.44
CA ARG A 431 6.69 -7.46 16.81
C ARG A 431 7.71 -6.58 17.53
N ASP A 432 7.24 -5.75 18.44
CA ASP A 432 8.01 -4.72 19.12
C ASP A 432 7.38 -4.53 20.52
N ASP A 433 8.18 -4.18 21.54
CA ASP A 433 7.63 -3.74 22.83
C ASP A 433 7.19 -2.27 22.71
N TRP A 434 5.92 -2.07 22.34
CA TRP A 434 5.38 -0.74 22.06
C TRP A 434 5.40 0.22 23.24
N GLU A 435 5.36 -0.29 24.47
CA GLU A 435 5.50 0.52 25.67
C GLU A 435 6.92 1.07 25.80
N GLU A 436 7.93 0.22 25.55
CA GLU A 436 9.32 0.66 25.59
C GLU A 436 9.66 1.59 24.41
N PHE A 437 9.05 1.37 23.23
CA PHE A 437 9.14 2.32 22.11
C PHE A 437 8.50 3.68 22.44
N GLU A 438 7.44 3.72 23.24
CA GLU A 438 6.82 4.96 23.72
C GLU A 438 7.75 5.71 24.66
N LYS A 439 8.36 5.01 25.62
CA LYS A 439 9.31 5.57 26.60
C LYS A 439 10.53 6.23 25.94
N VAL A 440 10.98 5.73 24.78
CA VAL A 440 12.07 6.34 23.99
C VAL A 440 11.57 7.32 22.91
N GLY A 441 10.30 7.70 22.94
CA GLY A 441 9.70 8.74 22.10
C GLY A 441 9.33 8.33 20.67
N GLN A 442 9.39 7.04 20.35
CA GLN A 442 9.19 6.48 19.00
C GLN A 442 7.74 6.03 18.74
N ALA A 443 6.96 5.75 19.79
CA ALA A 443 5.56 5.33 19.70
C ALA A 443 4.61 6.17 20.59
N LYS A 444 4.68 7.51 20.51
CA LYS A 444 3.87 8.44 21.33
C LYS A 444 2.34 8.24 21.28
N TRP A 445 1.84 7.50 20.30
CA TRP A 445 0.42 7.17 20.13
C TRP A 445 -0.01 5.94 20.96
N TYR A 446 0.96 5.23 21.54
CA TYR A 446 0.74 3.99 22.28
C TYR A 446 -0.09 4.23 23.55
N SER A 447 -0.87 3.22 23.92
CA SER A 447 -1.58 3.16 25.18
C SER A 447 -1.60 1.71 25.67
N SER A 448 -1.14 1.48 26.90
CA SER A 448 -1.12 0.15 27.50
C SER A 448 -2.52 -0.44 27.65
N SER A 449 -3.54 0.39 27.91
CA SER A 449 -4.93 -0.06 27.97
C SER A 449 -5.45 -0.55 26.61
N VAL A 450 -4.97 0.02 25.51
CA VAL A 450 -5.31 -0.40 24.15
C VAL A 450 -4.67 -1.75 23.85
N GLU A 451 -3.38 -1.91 24.14
CA GLU A 451 -2.68 -3.19 23.90
C GLU A 451 -3.25 -4.31 24.76
N LYS A 452 -3.49 -4.06 26.06
CA LYS A 452 -4.15 -5.02 26.95
C LYS A 452 -5.50 -5.46 26.39
N TYR A 453 -6.33 -4.52 25.93
CA TYR A 453 -7.61 -4.86 25.31
C TYR A 453 -7.44 -5.79 24.09
N ILE A 454 -6.48 -5.49 23.21
CA ILE A 454 -6.23 -6.29 22.01
C ILE A 454 -5.78 -7.70 22.39
N VAL A 455 -4.83 -7.82 23.32
CA VAL A 455 -4.29 -9.11 23.78
C VAL A 455 -5.36 -9.98 24.41
N THR A 456 -6.22 -9.42 25.26
CA THR A 456 -7.30 -10.18 25.92
C THR A 456 -8.44 -10.58 24.96
N ASN A 457 -8.62 -9.88 23.83
CA ASN A 457 -9.80 -10.09 22.95
C ASN A 457 -9.51 -10.71 21.58
N CYS A 458 -8.24 -10.75 21.13
CA CYS A 458 -7.84 -11.51 19.95
C CYS A 458 -7.96 -13.02 20.19
N ASP A 459 -8.23 -13.78 19.13
CA ASP A 459 -8.36 -15.24 19.20
C ASP A 459 -7.00 -15.90 19.48
N HIS A 460 -5.93 -15.38 18.89
CA HIS A 460 -4.56 -15.78 19.20
C HIS A 460 -3.64 -14.57 19.26
N VAL A 461 -2.59 -14.70 20.07
CA VAL A 461 -1.53 -13.69 20.20
C VAL A 461 -0.20 -14.36 19.89
N THR A 462 0.59 -13.73 19.03
CA THR A 462 1.96 -14.12 18.71
C THR A 462 2.93 -13.03 19.11
N ALA A 463 4.13 -13.40 19.53
CA ALA A 463 5.21 -12.47 19.83
C ALA A 463 6.52 -12.91 19.17
N VAL A 464 7.34 -11.97 18.71
CA VAL A 464 8.63 -12.30 18.06
C VAL A 464 9.67 -12.88 19.02
N SER A 465 9.51 -12.68 20.32
CA SER A 465 10.46 -13.13 21.33
C SER A 465 9.77 -13.72 22.56
N TRP A 466 10.46 -14.60 23.27
CA TRP A 466 9.93 -15.16 24.51
C TRP A 466 9.80 -14.13 25.64
N PRO A 467 10.66 -13.09 25.79
CA PRO A 467 10.43 -12.05 26.80
C PRO A 467 9.18 -11.22 26.50
N LEU A 468 8.94 -10.90 25.22
CA LEU A 468 7.72 -10.21 24.80
C LEU A 468 6.49 -11.08 25.00
N ALA A 469 6.55 -12.37 24.69
CA ALA A 469 5.47 -13.32 24.98
C ALA A 469 5.12 -13.32 26.47
N LYS A 470 6.13 -13.45 27.35
CA LYS A 470 5.95 -13.44 28.81
C LYS A 470 5.30 -12.14 29.30
N LYS A 471 5.67 -10.98 28.74
CA LYS A 471 5.03 -9.70 29.04
C LYS A 471 3.54 -9.72 28.68
N LEU A 472 3.23 -10.18 27.47
CA LEU A 472 1.86 -10.19 26.95
C LEU A 472 0.98 -11.26 27.61
N ASP A 473 1.54 -12.39 28.04
CA ASP A 473 0.84 -13.40 28.85
C ASP A 473 0.32 -12.80 30.18
N ALA A 474 1.02 -11.82 30.75
CA ALA A 474 0.58 -11.11 31.95
C ALA A 474 -0.68 -10.23 31.72
N TYR A 475 -1.12 -10.07 30.47
CA TYR A 475 -2.40 -9.43 30.13
C TYR A 475 -3.56 -10.44 30.01
N GLU A 476 -3.33 -11.71 30.35
CA GLU A 476 -4.34 -12.77 30.38
C GLU A 476 -5.04 -12.95 29.02
N PRO A 477 -4.29 -13.28 27.94
CA PRO A 477 -4.89 -13.64 26.65
C PRO A 477 -5.74 -14.92 26.76
N LEU A 478 -6.56 -15.18 25.74
CA LEU A 478 -7.44 -16.35 25.70
C LEU A 478 -6.67 -17.69 25.62
N ASP A 479 -5.46 -17.67 25.08
CA ASP A 479 -4.49 -18.77 25.07
C ASP A 479 -3.09 -18.17 25.23
N ASN A 480 -2.12 -18.99 25.66
CA ASN A 480 -0.74 -18.56 25.85
C ASN A 480 -0.18 -17.93 24.58
N VAL A 481 0.60 -16.85 24.74
CA VAL A 481 1.22 -16.15 23.61
C VAL A 481 2.21 -17.06 22.90
N HIS A 482 2.02 -17.26 21.59
CA HIS A 482 2.91 -18.10 20.80
C HIS A 482 4.15 -17.33 20.37
N VAL A 483 5.34 -17.84 20.71
CA VAL A 483 6.60 -17.27 20.23
C VAL A 483 6.80 -17.62 18.76
N VAL A 484 6.68 -16.63 17.88
CA VAL A 484 6.86 -16.75 16.42
C VAL A 484 7.97 -15.79 15.99
N PRO A 485 9.24 -16.22 16.02
CA PRO A 485 10.40 -15.37 15.70
C PRO A 485 10.35 -14.81 14.28
N ASN A 486 11.23 -13.87 13.97
CA ASN A 486 11.53 -13.43 12.61
C ASN A 486 12.24 -14.54 11.82
N ALA A 487 12.60 -14.24 10.56
CA ALA A 487 13.12 -15.22 9.62
C ALA A 487 13.98 -14.59 8.53
N LEU A 488 14.73 -15.44 7.80
CA LEU A 488 15.51 -15.01 6.65
C LEU A 488 14.62 -14.77 5.43
N SER A 489 14.85 -13.66 4.75
CA SER A 489 14.18 -13.33 3.48
C SER A 489 14.67 -14.21 2.34
N PRO A 490 13.76 -14.72 1.47
CA PRO A 490 14.20 -15.35 0.23
C PRO A 490 14.97 -14.31 -0.60
N ASN A 491 16.12 -14.70 -1.16
CA ASN A 491 17.00 -13.87 -1.99
C ASN A 491 17.75 -12.74 -1.24
N PHE A 492 17.95 -12.84 0.07
CA PHE A 492 18.86 -11.91 0.76
C PHE A 492 20.31 -12.02 0.23
N LEU A 493 20.79 -13.23 -0.03
CA LEU A 493 22.13 -13.46 -0.58
C LEU A 493 22.12 -13.29 -2.10
N SER A 494 23.09 -12.51 -2.58
CA SER A 494 23.41 -12.36 -4.00
C SER A 494 23.84 -13.69 -4.62
N GLU A 495 23.48 -13.90 -5.88
CA GLU A 495 23.91 -15.08 -6.62
C GLU A 495 25.44 -15.14 -6.68
N GLY A 496 26.00 -16.32 -6.37
CA GLY A 496 27.45 -16.51 -6.34
C GLY A 496 28.17 -15.87 -5.16
N TYR A 497 27.46 -15.36 -4.14
CA TYR A 497 28.09 -14.86 -2.91
C TYR A 497 29.07 -15.88 -2.32
N LYS A 498 30.27 -15.39 -1.99
CA LYS A 498 31.29 -16.12 -1.26
C LYS A 498 31.95 -15.17 -0.28
N TRP A 499 32.09 -15.62 0.96
CA TRP A 499 32.97 -14.94 1.91
C TRP A 499 34.40 -14.93 1.37
N LYS A 500 35.02 -13.76 1.38
CA LYS A 500 36.39 -13.52 0.91
C LYS A 500 37.35 -13.36 2.08
N GLY A 501 36.87 -12.78 3.17
CA GLY A 501 37.71 -12.27 4.24
C GLY A 501 38.60 -11.12 3.80
N SER A 502 39.22 -10.47 4.79
CA SER A 502 40.24 -9.46 4.56
C SER A 502 41.49 -9.75 5.42
N LYS A 503 42.61 -9.15 5.00
CA LYS A 503 43.85 -9.09 5.79
C LYS A 503 43.65 -8.21 7.03
N GLN A 504 42.92 -7.10 6.88
CA GLN A 504 42.48 -6.27 8.01
C GLN A 504 41.27 -6.92 8.68
N THR A 505 41.21 -6.87 10.01
CA THR A 505 40.05 -7.38 10.75
C THR A 505 38.90 -6.38 10.64
N LYS A 506 37.88 -6.73 9.84
CA LYS A 506 36.69 -5.90 9.62
C LYS A 506 35.50 -6.41 10.45
N ILE A 507 34.86 -5.53 11.19
CA ILE A 507 33.70 -5.78 12.04
C ILE A 507 32.53 -5.01 11.45
N GLY A 508 31.35 -5.62 11.35
CA GLY A 508 30.27 -5.03 10.57
C GLY A 508 28.92 -4.95 11.26
N TYR A 509 28.22 -3.85 10.98
CA TYR A 509 26.81 -3.68 11.31
C TYR A 509 26.05 -3.17 10.09
N PHE A 510 24.80 -3.62 9.91
CA PHE A 510 23.87 -2.92 9.02
C PHE A 510 22.48 -2.79 9.66
N GLY A 511 21.85 -1.61 9.53
CA GLY A 511 20.53 -1.39 10.12
C GLY A 511 20.13 0.07 10.34
N HIS A 512 19.10 0.26 11.17
CA HIS A 512 18.69 1.58 11.64
C HIS A 512 19.62 2.08 12.74
N LEU A 513 20.12 3.32 12.61
CA LEU A 513 21.21 3.87 13.42
C LEU A 513 20.76 4.95 14.43
N THR A 514 19.47 5.05 14.73
CA THR A 514 18.97 6.03 15.71
C THR A 514 19.56 5.79 17.10
N ALA A 515 19.94 6.89 17.75
CA ALA A 515 20.44 6.89 19.13
C ALA A 515 19.39 6.44 20.18
N SER A 516 18.11 6.29 19.80
CA SER A 516 17.08 5.74 20.69
C SER A 516 17.35 4.28 21.09
N TRP A 517 18.09 3.50 20.29
CA TRP A 517 18.41 2.10 20.62
C TRP A 517 19.77 1.63 20.12
N PHE A 518 20.36 2.28 19.11
CA PHE A 518 21.74 2.00 18.71
C PHE A 518 22.69 2.64 19.72
N ASP A 519 23.61 1.85 20.27
CA ASP A 519 24.54 2.29 21.31
C ASP A 519 25.82 2.84 20.68
N TRP A 520 25.76 4.12 20.31
CA TRP A 520 26.91 4.83 19.75
C TRP A 520 28.06 4.98 20.75
N ASP A 521 27.75 5.17 22.03
CA ASP A 521 28.75 5.39 23.08
C ASP A 521 29.60 4.12 23.27
N SER A 522 28.93 2.96 23.43
CA SER A 522 29.61 1.67 23.48
C SER A 522 30.38 1.36 22.20
N LEU A 523 29.81 1.62 21.01
CA LEU A 523 30.52 1.38 19.76
C LEU A 523 31.83 2.19 19.68
N ILE A 524 31.79 3.47 20.05
CA ILE A 524 32.96 4.36 20.05
C ILE A 524 34.01 3.87 21.05
N GLU A 525 33.59 3.45 22.25
CA GLU A 525 34.49 2.96 23.28
C GLU A 525 35.17 1.64 22.86
N ILE A 526 34.39 0.68 22.35
CA ILE A 526 34.91 -0.59 21.81
C ILE A 526 35.90 -0.33 20.66
N ALA A 527 35.60 0.62 19.77
CA ALA A 527 36.49 0.97 18.66
C ALA A 527 37.81 1.58 19.14
N LYS A 528 37.79 2.45 20.16
CA LYS A 528 39.00 3.01 20.79
C LYS A 528 39.86 1.93 21.45
N GLN A 529 39.23 0.93 22.08
CA GLN A 529 39.94 -0.19 22.70
C GLN A 529 40.49 -1.21 21.68
N ARG A 530 40.07 -1.15 20.42
CA ARG A 530 40.52 -2.04 19.33
C ARG A 530 40.94 -1.26 18.08
N PRO A 531 42.01 -0.44 18.17
CA PRO A 531 42.46 0.42 17.07
C PRO A 531 42.89 -0.36 15.82
N ASP A 532 43.28 -1.64 15.96
CA ASP A 532 43.67 -2.51 14.85
C ASP A 532 42.49 -3.09 14.06
N TYR A 533 41.25 -2.92 14.55
CA TYR A 533 40.04 -3.39 13.88
C TYR A 533 39.37 -2.22 13.14
N LEU A 534 38.76 -2.51 11.99
CA LEU A 534 37.94 -1.56 11.24
C LEU A 534 36.46 -1.88 11.43
N PHE A 535 35.68 -0.92 11.90
CA PHE A 535 34.23 -1.05 12.10
C PHE A 535 33.49 -0.42 10.91
N GLU A 536 32.83 -1.25 10.09
CA GLU A 536 32.05 -0.81 8.93
C GLU A 536 30.55 -0.75 9.30
N ILE A 537 30.00 0.46 9.41
CA ILE A 537 28.64 0.74 9.88
C ILE A 537 27.77 1.22 8.72
N ILE A 538 26.78 0.41 8.35
CA ILE A 538 25.87 0.66 7.23
C ILE A 538 24.47 0.99 7.75
N GLY A 539 23.87 2.08 7.31
CA GLY A 539 22.52 2.40 7.76
C GLY A 539 22.05 3.82 7.53
N HIS A 540 20.86 4.11 8.03
CA HIS A 540 20.26 5.44 8.00
C HIS A 540 19.86 5.89 9.41
N SER A 541 19.58 7.18 9.56
CA SER A 541 19.21 7.82 10.84
C SER A 541 20.34 7.86 11.88
N ALA A 542 21.60 7.92 11.45
CA ALA A 542 22.71 8.25 12.34
C ALA A 542 22.56 9.71 12.81
N PRO A 543 22.93 10.05 14.06
CA PRO A 543 23.05 11.44 14.50
C PRO A 543 24.01 12.24 13.63
N ASP A 544 23.70 13.52 13.39
CA ASP A 544 24.49 14.39 12.50
C ASP A 544 25.84 14.81 13.12
N ASP A 545 25.92 14.92 14.44
CA ASP A 545 27.07 15.47 15.19
C ASP A 545 27.94 14.39 15.87
N LEU A 546 28.19 13.27 15.19
CA LEU A 546 29.03 12.19 15.73
C LEU A 546 30.53 12.51 15.62
N ASP A 547 31.25 12.41 16.73
CA ASP A 547 32.72 12.36 16.77
C ASP A 547 33.18 10.90 16.77
N LEU A 548 33.58 10.41 15.60
CA LEU A 548 33.91 8.99 15.39
C LEU A 548 35.43 8.78 15.35
N PRO A 549 35.95 7.72 16.02
CA PRO A 549 37.32 7.26 15.82
C PRO A 549 37.64 6.94 14.35
N ASP A 550 38.90 7.13 13.94
CA ASP A 550 39.38 6.87 12.57
C ASP A 550 39.13 5.43 12.08
N ASN A 551 38.94 4.50 13.00
CA ASN A 551 38.67 3.10 12.70
C ASN A 551 37.17 2.74 12.65
N ILE A 552 36.28 3.74 12.58
CA ILE A 552 34.86 3.57 12.26
C ILE A 552 34.56 4.19 10.89
N ASP A 553 34.09 3.38 9.95
CA ASP A 553 33.61 3.82 8.63
C ASP A 553 32.07 3.81 8.59
N LEU A 554 31.48 5.01 8.62
CA LEU A 554 30.04 5.22 8.50
C LEU A 554 29.65 5.39 7.02
N MET A 555 29.10 4.32 6.43
CA MET A 555 28.95 4.19 4.98
C MET A 555 27.60 4.65 4.41
N GLY A 556 26.68 5.10 5.27
CA GLY A 556 25.30 5.42 4.91
C GLY A 556 24.47 4.19 4.48
N PRO A 557 23.26 4.38 3.92
CA PRO A 557 22.40 3.28 3.53
C PRO A 557 22.93 2.56 2.27
N LYS A 558 22.74 1.23 2.22
CA LYS A 558 23.16 0.36 1.11
C LYS A 558 22.05 -0.63 0.74
N THR A 559 22.06 -1.08 -0.52
CA THR A 559 21.22 -2.17 -1.01
C THR A 559 21.73 -3.54 -0.56
N HIS A 560 20.89 -4.59 -0.60
CA HIS A 560 21.34 -5.94 -0.24
C HIS A 560 22.56 -6.43 -1.04
N PRO A 561 22.67 -6.23 -2.37
CA PRO A 561 23.87 -6.62 -3.11
C PRO A 561 25.13 -5.88 -2.66
N GLU A 562 25.03 -4.59 -2.35
CA GLU A 562 26.14 -3.81 -1.81
C GLU A 562 26.54 -4.31 -0.42
N ILE A 563 25.57 -4.55 0.46
CA ILE A 563 25.80 -5.14 1.79
C ILE A 563 26.51 -6.49 1.66
N ASN A 564 26.05 -7.38 0.77
CA ASN A 564 26.70 -8.68 0.57
C ASN A 564 28.15 -8.51 0.07
N LYS A 565 28.42 -7.53 -0.81
CA LYS A 565 29.78 -7.27 -1.31
C LYS A 565 30.71 -6.80 -0.19
N ILE A 566 30.25 -5.89 0.65
CA ILE A 566 31.02 -5.33 1.79
C ILE A 566 31.20 -6.43 2.85
N ALA A 567 30.11 -7.06 3.29
CA ALA A 567 30.11 -8.05 4.35
C ALA A 567 30.86 -9.35 3.99
N ALA A 568 31.14 -9.60 2.71
CA ALA A 568 32.01 -10.69 2.27
C ALA A 568 33.43 -10.60 2.88
N GLU A 569 33.85 -9.41 3.33
CA GLU A 569 35.17 -9.19 3.94
C GLU A 569 35.12 -9.22 5.48
N TRP A 570 33.94 -9.19 6.08
CA TRP A 570 33.76 -9.11 7.53
C TRP A 570 34.24 -10.37 8.26
N ARG A 571 34.80 -10.15 9.44
CA ARG A 571 35.20 -11.18 10.39
C ARG A 571 34.08 -11.54 11.34
N VAL A 572 33.42 -10.55 11.91
CA VAL A 572 32.34 -10.68 12.89
C VAL A 572 31.27 -9.65 12.55
N ALA A 573 30.00 -10.04 12.68
CA ALA A 573 28.90 -9.09 12.67
C ALA A 573 28.57 -8.69 14.11
N ILE A 574 28.16 -7.44 14.34
CA ILE A 574 27.83 -6.94 15.68
C ILE A 574 26.38 -6.47 15.76
N ILE A 575 25.81 -6.46 16.97
CA ILE A 575 24.55 -5.77 17.29
C ILE A 575 24.76 -4.95 18.58
N PRO A 576 25.25 -3.70 18.46
CA PRO A 576 25.50 -2.83 19.61
C PRO A 576 24.23 -2.06 19.97
N PHE A 577 23.24 -2.76 20.52
CA PHE A 577 22.01 -2.13 21.00
C PHE A 577 22.09 -1.85 22.49
N LYS A 578 21.51 -0.71 22.90
CA LYS A 578 21.39 -0.34 24.30
C LYS A 578 20.68 -1.45 25.07
N THR A 579 21.27 -1.90 26.16
CA THR A 579 20.66 -2.92 27.03
C THR A 579 19.41 -2.37 27.71
N GLY A 580 18.43 -3.24 27.96
CA GLY A 580 17.18 -2.88 28.62
C GLY A 580 15.98 -3.61 28.05
N LEU A 581 14.79 -3.32 28.60
CA LEU A 581 13.54 -4.01 28.24
C LEU A 581 13.21 -3.92 26.74
N LEU A 582 13.54 -2.79 26.11
CA LEU A 582 13.38 -2.60 24.67
C LEU A 582 14.16 -3.66 23.88
N ALA A 583 15.46 -3.83 24.16
CA ALA A 583 16.30 -4.81 23.49
C ALA A 583 15.96 -6.25 23.90
N ASP A 584 15.58 -6.47 25.16
CA ASP A 584 15.22 -7.79 25.68
C ASP A 584 14.05 -8.41 24.89
N ALA A 585 13.13 -7.58 24.40
CA ALA A 585 11.95 -8.02 23.66
C ALA A 585 12.16 -8.28 22.16
N VAL A 586 13.37 -8.08 21.61
CA VAL A 586 13.60 -8.10 20.16
C VAL A 586 14.05 -9.48 19.64
N ASP A 587 13.60 -9.83 18.43
CA ASP A 587 14.26 -10.81 17.57
C ASP A 587 14.73 -10.12 16.27
N PRO A 588 16.01 -9.77 16.12
CA PRO A 588 16.47 -8.91 15.05
C PRO A 588 16.58 -9.68 13.73
N ILE A 589 15.93 -9.21 12.66
CA ILE A 589 16.02 -9.82 11.31
C ILE A 589 17.49 -9.99 10.86
N LYS A 590 18.36 -9.04 11.24
CA LYS A 590 19.78 -9.00 10.85
C LYS A 590 20.55 -10.24 11.29
N ILE A 591 20.17 -10.88 12.39
CA ILE A 591 20.90 -12.07 12.86
C ILE A 591 20.77 -13.22 11.87
N TYR A 592 19.59 -13.38 11.27
CA TYR A 592 19.35 -14.36 10.20
C TYR A 592 20.16 -14.03 8.94
N GLU A 593 20.32 -12.74 8.65
CA GLU A 593 21.10 -12.24 7.52
C GLU A 593 22.62 -12.41 7.74
N TYR A 594 23.13 -12.18 8.96
CA TYR A 594 24.50 -12.49 9.34
C TYR A 594 24.80 -13.98 9.25
N MET A 595 23.86 -14.82 9.70
CA MET A 595 23.97 -16.27 9.52
C MET A 595 23.99 -16.66 8.04
N ALA A 596 23.24 -15.97 7.19
CA ALA A 596 23.25 -16.23 5.74
C ALA A 596 24.59 -15.84 5.12
N LEU A 597 25.25 -14.80 5.64
CA LEU A 597 26.60 -14.37 5.25
C LEU A 597 27.72 -15.28 5.80
N ASP A 598 27.36 -16.34 6.56
CA ASP A 598 28.28 -17.20 7.32
C ASP A 598 29.14 -16.41 8.34
N LEU A 599 28.58 -15.38 8.96
CA LEU A 599 29.26 -14.55 9.96
C LEU A 599 28.88 -14.96 11.39
N PRO A 600 29.87 -15.13 12.30
CA PRO A 600 29.59 -15.20 13.72
C PRO A 600 29.17 -13.81 14.23
N THR A 601 28.33 -13.77 15.26
CA THR A 601 27.71 -12.52 15.76
C THR A 601 28.01 -12.27 17.24
N VAL A 602 28.40 -11.05 17.58
CA VAL A 602 28.52 -10.56 18.96
C VAL A 602 27.46 -9.46 19.19
N SER A 603 26.72 -9.55 20.28
CA SER A 603 25.65 -8.60 20.61
C SER A 603 25.70 -8.25 22.09
N PHE A 604 25.18 -7.09 22.47
CA PHE A 604 24.78 -6.91 23.87
C PHE A 604 23.59 -7.81 24.23
N ARG A 605 23.30 -7.92 25.53
CA ARG A 605 22.23 -8.74 26.12
C ARG A 605 20.94 -8.63 25.31
N MET A 606 20.50 -9.79 24.83
CA MET A 606 19.26 -9.93 24.06
C MET A 606 18.74 -11.37 24.21
N PRO A 607 17.90 -11.65 25.22
CA PRO A 607 17.65 -13.01 25.70
C PRO A 607 17.03 -13.96 24.67
N GLN A 608 16.37 -13.42 23.64
CA GLN A 608 15.80 -14.20 22.54
C GLN A 608 16.87 -14.90 21.69
N ILE A 609 18.04 -14.28 21.52
CA ILE A 609 19.09 -14.74 20.60
C ILE A 609 20.25 -15.45 21.31
N ASP A 610 20.28 -15.51 22.65
CA ASP A 610 21.35 -16.16 23.43
C ASP A 610 21.65 -17.61 23.00
N LYS A 611 20.64 -18.29 22.44
CA LYS A 611 20.74 -19.69 22.00
C LYS A 611 20.88 -19.85 20.48
N TYR A 612 21.04 -18.74 19.76
CA TYR A 612 21.17 -18.78 18.30
C TYR A 612 22.57 -19.25 17.91
N PRO A 613 22.71 -20.05 16.83
CA PRO A 613 23.99 -20.63 16.48
C PRO A 613 25.03 -19.54 16.13
N TYR A 614 26.26 -19.71 16.62
CA TYR A 614 27.38 -18.78 16.39
C TYR A 614 27.08 -17.33 16.80
N THR A 615 26.26 -17.17 17.83
CA THR A 615 25.92 -15.89 18.44
C THR A 615 26.35 -15.91 19.89
N ILE A 616 26.95 -14.82 20.36
CA ILE A 616 27.19 -14.56 21.78
C ILE A 616 26.59 -13.22 22.17
N THR A 617 25.97 -13.20 23.35
CA THR A 617 25.47 -12.00 24.01
C THR A 617 26.33 -11.69 25.22
N VAL A 618 26.55 -10.41 25.48
CA VAL A 618 27.39 -9.90 26.58
C VAL A 618 26.73 -8.74 27.30
N GLU A 619 27.20 -8.41 28.50
CA GLU A 619 26.55 -7.42 29.37
C GLU A 619 27.19 -6.03 29.31
N ASN A 620 28.46 -5.92 28.91
CA ASN A 620 29.23 -4.68 28.96
C ASN A 620 30.33 -4.62 27.89
N ASP A 621 30.94 -3.44 27.73
CA ASP A 621 31.93 -3.16 26.68
C ASP A 621 33.20 -4.03 26.80
N GLU A 622 33.64 -4.34 28.02
CA GLU A 622 34.83 -5.18 28.26
C GLU A 622 34.60 -6.61 27.77
N GLU A 623 33.45 -7.19 28.14
CA GLU A 623 33.01 -8.51 27.64
C GLU A 623 32.80 -8.48 26.13
N PHE A 624 32.28 -7.39 25.58
CA PHE A 624 32.09 -7.22 24.14
C PHE A 624 33.44 -7.28 23.40
N CYS A 625 34.43 -6.54 23.89
CA CYS A 625 35.78 -6.55 23.34
C CYS A 625 36.41 -7.94 23.42
N PHE A 626 36.27 -8.64 24.56
CA PHE A 626 36.76 -10.01 24.72
C PHE A 626 36.08 -10.98 23.74
N ALA A 627 34.74 -10.93 23.66
CA ALA A 627 33.97 -11.77 22.76
C ALA A 627 34.34 -11.51 21.29
N LEU A 628 34.60 -10.24 20.93
CA LEU A 628 35.03 -9.84 19.60
C LEU A 628 36.39 -10.46 19.25
N ASP A 629 37.39 -10.34 20.13
CA ASP A 629 38.74 -10.90 19.93
C ASP A 629 38.75 -12.42 19.75
N GLU A 630 37.84 -13.10 20.43
CA GLU A 630 37.64 -14.53 20.25
C GLU A 630 36.91 -14.81 18.93
N TYR A 631 35.79 -14.14 18.66
CA TYR A 631 34.94 -14.41 17.49
C TYR A 631 35.61 -14.07 16.15
N VAL A 632 36.56 -13.13 16.10
CA VAL A 632 37.34 -12.84 14.88
C VAL A 632 38.23 -14.02 14.45
N ARG A 633 38.57 -14.91 15.39
CA ARG A 633 39.35 -16.14 15.16
C ARG A 633 38.46 -17.31 14.75
N TYR A 634 37.16 -17.25 15.03
CA TYR A 634 36.21 -18.32 14.75
C TYR A 634 35.53 -18.18 13.38
N ARG A 635 35.19 -19.34 12.81
CA ARG A 635 34.40 -19.44 11.58
C ARG A 635 33.30 -20.47 11.74
N PRO A 636 32.06 -20.17 11.33
CA PRO A 636 31.00 -21.16 11.31
C PRO A 636 31.40 -22.39 10.49
N LYS A 637 31.16 -23.58 11.05
CA LYS A 637 31.36 -24.83 10.30
C LYS A 637 30.44 -24.83 9.08
N ARG A 638 31.04 -25.10 7.91
CA ARG A 638 30.36 -25.07 6.61
C ARG A 638 29.01 -25.80 6.65
N GLY A 639 27.95 -25.08 6.31
CA GLY A 639 26.60 -25.64 6.17
C GLY A 639 25.80 -25.77 7.47
N VAL A 640 26.36 -25.51 8.65
CA VAL A 640 25.60 -25.53 9.91
C VAL A 640 24.54 -24.43 9.92
N LEU A 641 24.95 -23.19 9.63
CA LEU A 641 24.04 -22.05 9.56
C LEU A 641 23.00 -22.21 8.46
N LYS A 642 23.40 -22.66 7.27
CA LYS A 642 22.48 -22.97 6.17
C LYS A 642 21.39 -23.98 6.57
N LYS A 643 21.74 -25.04 7.32
CA LYS A 643 20.76 -26.03 7.82
C LYS A 643 19.80 -25.44 8.84
N TRP A 644 20.27 -24.54 9.70
CA TRP A 644 19.44 -23.86 10.69
C TRP A 644 18.48 -22.86 10.02
N LEU A 645 18.98 -22.06 9.08
CA LEU A 645 18.18 -21.10 8.29
C LEU A 645 17.13 -21.79 7.41
N ALA A 646 17.39 -23.02 6.96
CA ALA A 646 16.42 -23.79 6.19
C ALA A 646 15.14 -24.13 6.97
N LYS A 647 15.16 -24.01 8.31
CA LYS A 647 14.03 -24.18 9.23
C LYS A 647 13.49 -22.84 9.79
N ASN A 648 14.00 -21.72 9.31
CA ASN A 648 13.69 -20.38 9.79
C ASN A 648 13.40 -19.44 8.62
N LYS A 649 12.37 -19.79 7.86
CA LYS A 649 11.89 -19.03 6.70
C LYS A 649 10.59 -18.31 7.02
N TRP A 650 10.31 -17.24 6.27
CA TRP A 650 9.03 -16.54 6.34
C TRP A 650 7.85 -17.46 6.02
N SER A 651 8.05 -18.45 5.14
CA SER A 651 7.05 -19.48 4.87
C SER A 651 6.62 -20.22 6.14
N ASP A 652 7.59 -20.59 6.98
CA ASP A 652 7.30 -21.30 8.23
C ASP A 652 6.51 -20.40 9.21
N ARG A 653 6.74 -19.08 9.16
CA ARG A 653 5.99 -18.10 9.99
C ARG A 653 4.55 -17.95 9.51
N VAL A 654 4.35 -17.87 8.19
CA VAL A 654 3.00 -17.87 7.60
C VAL A 654 2.27 -19.17 7.89
N ASP A 655 2.93 -20.32 7.82
CA ASP A 655 2.33 -21.61 8.16
C ASP A 655 1.84 -21.62 9.62
N ASN A 656 2.65 -21.12 10.55
CA ASN A 656 2.24 -20.98 11.96
C ASN A 656 1.01 -20.08 12.10
N MET A 657 0.99 -18.90 11.47
CA MET A 657 -0.15 -17.97 11.55
C MET A 657 -1.42 -18.56 10.94
N LEU A 658 -1.33 -19.23 9.78
CA LEU A 658 -2.49 -19.87 9.15
C LEU A 658 -2.99 -21.07 9.95
N THR A 659 -2.08 -21.83 10.58
CA THR A 659 -2.41 -22.93 11.49
C THR A 659 -3.18 -22.40 12.69
N LEU A 660 -2.68 -21.37 13.39
CA LEU A 660 -3.40 -20.73 14.50
C LEU A 660 -4.76 -20.24 14.02
N ALA A 661 -4.80 -19.54 12.88
CA ALA A 661 -6.06 -19.04 12.35
C ALA A 661 -7.06 -20.16 11.95
N SER A 662 -6.64 -21.42 11.84
CA SER A 662 -7.49 -22.59 11.54
C SER A 662 -8.04 -23.31 12.75
N GLN A 663 -7.56 -22.97 13.95
CA GLN A 663 -8.05 -23.56 15.18
C GLN A 663 -9.45 -23.05 15.52
N GLN A 664 -10.15 -23.80 16.37
CA GLN A 664 -11.37 -23.31 16.98
C GLN A 664 -11.03 -22.16 17.92
N ARG A 665 -11.89 -21.14 17.97
CA ARG A 665 -11.68 -19.99 18.85
C ARG A 665 -11.62 -20.47 20.30
N PRO A 666 -10.64 -20.01 21.10
CA PRO A 666 -10.54 -20.44 22.50
C PRO A 666 -11.74 -20.03 23.36
N ASP A 667 -12.43 -18.93 23.01
CA ASP A 667 -13.62 -18.45 23.73
C ASP A 667 -14.93 -19.16 23.33
N GLY A 668 -14.88 -20.09 22.38
CA GLY A 668 -16.05 -20.85 21.92
C GLY A 668 -17.11 -20.02 21.18
N ILE A 669 -16.85 -18.75 20.82
CA ILE A 669 -17.81 -17.92 20.10
C ILE A 669 -17.97 -18.45 18.67
N ILE A 670 -19.05 -19.16 18.41
CA ILE A 670 -19.41 -19.61 17.06
C ILE A 670 -20.00 -18.41 16.29
N ASN A 671 -19.61 -18.25 15.02
CA ASN A 671 -20.03 -17.15 14.15
C ASN A 671 -21.53 -16.85 14.28
N LEU A 672 -21.88 -15.71 14.89
CA LEU A 672 -23.24 -15.19 14.88
C LEU A 672 -23.52 -14.60 13.49
N GLY A 673 -23.95 -15.45 12.54
CA GLY A 673 -24.45 -14.98 11.24
C GLY A 673 -23.71 -15.47 10.00
N VAL A 674 -23.01 -16.60 10.07
CA VAL A 674 -22.71 -17.41 8.88
C VAL A 674 -23.39 -18.76 9.08
N GLU A 675 -24.70 -18.81 8.78
CA GLU A 675 -25.33 -20.11 8.51
C GLU A 675 -24.61 -20.74 7.30
N LYS A 676 -24.47 -22.06 7.36
CA LYS A 676 -23.73 -22.89 6.39
C LYS A 676 -24.27 -22.79 4.97
#